data_AF-A0A4V3CTT7-F1
#
_entry.id   AF-A0A4V3CTT7-F1
#
_cell.length_a   1.000
_cell.length_b   1.000
_cell.length_c   1.000
_cell.angle_alpha   90.00
_cell.angle_beta   90.00
_cell.angle_gamma   90.00
#
_symmetry.space_group_name_H-M   'P 1'
#
loop_
_entity.id
_entity.type
_entity.pdbx_description
1 polymer ?
#
loop_
_entity_poly.entity_id
_entity_poly.type
_entity_poly.pdbx_seq_one_letter_code
_entity_poly.pdbx_strand_id
1 'polypeptide(L)'
;MQFDTDEVLHAAGLDPGRDPVAGGVAASRAAIDASAMPGGLLRAAIGKPIQPGPSRGDEDLLSHFDARFMALIRQELVEPGNASLLGGGGEDGGDGMAEQRLLDAQALADYLTLRQAGRPAGPTDLQHALKRAGLDRQGRRGIIRALGPRVVVGFDAEWVRSKRGRNLIICVQLYLIGPTGKTHVKVIELIGPDGQGYRPRLSDALAELLDEADAEGVIDEWPHEVLLAGHFTRADLSAFSDFKELRSQLDGVNGTFATVAEPAALKPSANFAREARLKSKYHFLVENGIDLTQLKVRIVDTSRIAPPGTPLEKIGQWLGEPKIELPPGFDKSDMLAFARKEPARFRAYAVHDARLAALYAIWTMWFCDRFLGLGGLSSTVSGIAVRLAEQCMRRDGVHPDVALNFETRKRTAWGARDDRPITISERVPTRIRRWLEPFVSDAFLGGRNECFQFGPSKVGTFYDPDLAGAYVTGLAYVQALDYSKAYTTRDLQHLIGHVAAFAEMKYKFPPGTRFPCLPQRVGDFGLWFAQEGISIATAPEIELALAMGAEIEILFAVVIPWKKRADVFLESAQRLRTPVKAAKKSAKATVTGIDDGLLDEAVRGMLELPGLAFPPVSHGDTGYRPMESFAIYVRQMRLLFRRKSLAFEFMKVIGNGVYGKVGQGHKGKRQFGPREMESRLVGPSRMSEAAIAALVCGFIRAVVGEILWKLPASATAISVTTDGMLIDVPPEQMDLSGEMCRRYQALVDRVAPGTSMIELKHQVRQVFAARTRGQFTTLPDGDHPLVIAKAGHKVVLDGDEAHRQWLMSPAGQSDFMVRLALNRYPGQVLVRDMPFSARQQLENDWDFQKEPKDVKVALEFDFKRMPVDARMVQVEGFGVKHLAFDTVPWPTADQGELVRTIFDRWRQTNCLKSMDDWNRWRAEMTLRLRNRRIVRVDLAASDSAAVSSESDSKDGATAGGSTTRGVTGRVYARGGEDKYLRIVVRTFLSAFVKRAWGLSEPGLSQAELATWLTEQGYPVKLHDVKNAGRSVLNENVAVHAPDVQRFLTLVKGRFATLEVERFLVAEA
;
A
#
# COMPACT_ATOMS: atom_id res chain seq x y z
N MET A 1 23.89 -43.49 -34.40
CA MET A 1 23.42 -44.05 -35.69
C MET A 1 23.17 -42.89 -36.61
N GLN A 2 23.81 -42.92 -37.78
CA GLN A 2 23.71 -41.99 -38.91
C GLN A 2 22.24 -41.96 -39.44
N PHE A 3 21.74 -40.96 -40.16
CA PHE A 3 22.11 -40.53 -41.52
C PHE A 3 21.36 -39.21 -41.90
N ASP A 4 22.05 -38.24 -42.52
CA ASP A 4 21.94 -37.70 -43.92
C ASP A 4 20.75 -36.75 -44.20
N THR A 5 20.94 -35.45 -44.56
CA THR A 5 21.46 -34.76 -45.78
C THR A 5 20.46 -34.64 -46.95
N ASP A 6 20.23 -33.37 -47.33
CA ASP A 6 20.04 -32.82 -48.69
C ASP A 6 18.88 -33.28 -49.60
N GLU A 7 18.65 -32.42 -50.63
CA GLU A 7 17.73 -32.51 -51.79
C GLU A 7 16.31 -31.90 -51.59
N VAL A 8 15.77 -30.94 -52.37
CA VAL A 8 16.02 -30.47 -53.75
C VAL A 8 15.58 -28.99 -53.92
N LEU A 9 16.45 -28.17 -54.53
CA LEU A 9 16.14 -26.96 -55.31
C LEU A 9 15.98 -27.37 -56.79
N HIS A 10 14.86 -27.03 -57.44
CA HIS A 10 14.80 -26.43 -58.81
C HIS A 10 13.41 -26.52 -59.43
N ALA A 11 12.85 -25.37 -59.79
CA ALA A 11 12.04 -25.21 -60.99
C ALA A 11 12.29 -23.81 -61.57
N ALA A 12 12.96 -23.80 -62.73
CA ALA A 12 13.01 -22.79 -63.81
C ALA A 12 12.99 -21.29 -63.45
N GLY A 13 13.93 -20.45 -63.84
CA GLY A 13 15.01 -20.57 -64.83
C GLY A 13 15.63 -19.18 -64.98
N LEU A 14 16.95 -19.13 -65.07
CA LEU A 14 17.70 -17.93 -65.45
C LEU A 14 18.44 -18.25 -66.74
N ASP A 15 18.32 -17.36 -67.72
CA ASP A 15 19.23 -17.28 -68.86
C ASP A 15 20.39 -16.33 -68.50
N PRO A 16 21.67 -16.72 -68.70
CA PRO A 16 22.84 -15.99 -68.21
C PRO A 16 23.53 -15.19 -69.31
N GLY A 17 24.01 -13.98 -69.01
CA GLY A 17 24.76 -13.20 -69.99
C GLY A 17 25.62 -12.07 -69.44
N ARG A 18 26.93 -12.38 -69.31
CA ARG A 18 28.12 -11.49 -69.34
C ARG A 18 28.48 -10.63 -68.11
N ASP A 19 29.58 -11.05 -67.49
CA ASP A 19 30.65 -10.21 -66.91
C ASP A 19 31.64 -9.78 -68.03
N PRO A 20 32.64 -8.88 -67.81
CA PRO A 20 32.86 -7.90 -66.73
C PRO A 20 33.26 -6.49 -67.28
N VAL A 21 33.53 -5.52 -66.39
CA VAL A 21 34.60 -4.47 -66.45
C VAL A 21 34.14 -3.11 -65.86
N ALA A 22 34.80 -2.77 -64.73
CA ALA A 22 35.25 -1.48 -64.21
C ALA A 22 34.42 -0.19 -64.39
N GLY A 23 34.14 0.47 -63.26
CA GLY A 23 34.22 1.94 -63.18
C GLY A 23 33.15 2.65 -62.35
N GLY A 24 33.44 2.85 -61.06
CA GLY A 24 33.19 4.13 -60.39
C GLY A 24 31.83 4.40 -59.74
N VAL A 25 31.94 5.11 -58.61
CA VAL A 25 30.94 5.88 -57.87
C VAL A 25 30.15 5.13 -56.80
N ALA A 26 30.53 5.42 -55.55
CA ALA A 26 29.79 5.13 -54.35
C ALA A 26 28.36 5.71 -54.42
N ALA A 27 27.36 4.88 -54.12
CA ALA A 27 26.00 5.33 -53.83
C ALA A 27 25.50 4.66 -52.56
N SER A 28 25.17 5.53 -51.61
CA SER A 28 24.52 5.31 -50.33
C SER A 28 23.33 4.34 -50.38
N ARG A 29 23.33 3.35 -49.48
CA ARG A 29 22.08 2.72 -49.03
C ARG A 29 21.30 3.74 -48.21
N ALA A 30 20.20 4.19 -48.79
CA ALA A 30 19.28 5.15 -48.20
C ALA A 30 18.80 4.69 -46.82
N ALA A 31 19.01 5.56 -45.83
CA ALA A 31 18.29 5.55 -44.57
C ALA A 31 16.80 5.65 -44.87
N ILE A 32 16.02 4.66 -44.41
CA ILE A 32 14.57 4.82 -44.30
C ILE A 32 14.35 5.70 -43.07
N ASP A 33 14.15 6.98 -43.32
CA ASP A 33 13.80 7.97 -42.31
C ASP A 33 12.41 7.65 -41.74
N ALA A 34 12.39 7.11 -40.51
CA ALA A 34 11.18 6.75 -39.78
C ALA A 34 10.42 7.97 -39.23
N SER A 35 10.86 9.20 -39.52
CA SER A 35 10.18 10.44 -39.12
C SER A 35 9.03 10.86 -40.05
N ALA A 36 8.91 10.24 -41.24
CA ALA A 36 7.91 10.61 -42.26
C ALA A 36 6.85 9.52 -42.49
N MET A 37 6.03 9.24 -41.47
CA MET A 37 4.74 8.56 -41.67
C MET A 37 3.62 9.59 -41.54
N PRO A 38 2.94 10.01 -42.64
CA PRO A 38 1.86 10.97 -42.56
C PRO A 38 0.68 10.39 -41.76
N GLY A 39 0.22 11.14 -40.77
CA GLY A 39 -0.82 10.79 -39.79
C GLY A 39 -2.25 10.61 -40.33
N GLY A 40 -2.42 10.18 -41.58
CA GLY A 40 -3.72 10.15 -42.28
C GLY A 40 -4.46 8.81 -42.32
N LEU A 41 -3.90 7.70 -41.81
CA LEU A 41 -4.48 6.36 -42.03
C LEU A 41 -4.88 5.60 -40.74
N LEU A 42 -4.93 6.27 -39.59
CA LEU A 42 -5.19 5.66 -38.28
C LEU A 42 -6.63 5.80 -37.75
N ARG A 43 -7.63 6.05 -38.62
CA ARG A 43 -9.03 6.30 -38.19
C ARG A 43 -9.97 5.10 -38.21
N ALA A 44 -9.54 3.89 -38.59
CA ALA A 44 -10.47 2.80 -38.87
C ALA A 44 -10.11 1.43 -38.28
N ALA A 45 -9.98 1.29 -36.95
CA ALA A 45 -9.91 -0.05 -36.33
C ALA A 45 -10.02 -0.06 -34.79
N ILE A 46 -11.21 0.00 -34.21
CA ILE A 46 -11.40 -0.30 -32.77
C ILE A 46 -12.56 -1.30 -32.59
N GLY A 47 -12.22 -2.52 -32.15
CA GLY A 47 -13.17 -3.63 -31.89
C GLY A 47 -13.07 -4.15 -30.45
N LYS A 48 -14.23 -4.48 -29.88
CA LYS A 48 -14.61 -4.70 -28.45
C LYS A 48 -14.08 -5.99 -27.76
N PRO A 49 -14.21 -6.18 -26.41
CA PRO A 49 -15.17 -5.60 -25.45
C PRO A 49 -14.69 -4.29 -24.84
N ILE A 50 -14.96 -3.19 -25.54
CA ILE A 50 -15.13 -1.87 -24.95
C ILE A 50 -16.46 -1.97 -24.21
N GLN A 51 -16.45 -1.82 -22.88
CA GLN A 51 -17.71 -1.53 -22.22
C GLN A 51 -18.35 -0.35 -22.94
N PRO A 52 -19.65 -0.42 -23.28
CA PRO A 52 -20.31 0.73 -23.91
C PRO A 52 -19.97 2.00 -23.11
N GLY A 53 -19.95 3.16 -23.78
CA GLY A 53 -20.04 4.43 -23.05
C GLY A 53 -21.22 4.41 -22.08
N PRO A 54 -21.39 5.45 -21.23
CA PRO A 54 -22.57 5.53 -20.38
C PRO A 54 -23.81 5.13 -21.19
N SER A 55 -24.64 4.26 -20.61
CA SER A 55 -25.96 3.99 -21.20
C SER A 55 -26.67 5.33 -21.39
N ARG A 56 -27.62 5.45 -22.33
CA ARG A 56 -28.33 6.72 -22.56
C ARG A 56 -28.80 7.35 -21.24
N GLY A 57 -29.38 6.56 -20.34
CA GLY A 57 -29.75 7.09 -19.03
C GLY A 57 -28.64 7.29 -17.99
N ASP A 58 -27.43 6.75 -18.14
CA ASP A 58 -26.28 7.23 -17.35
C ASP A 58 -25.86 8.62 -17.83
N GLU A 59 -25.93 8.89 -19.13
CA GLU A 59 -25.63 10.22 -19.66
C GLU A 59 -26.68 11.25 -19.23
N ASP A 60 -27.96 10.88 -19.30
CA ASP A 60 -29.06 11.73 -18.82
C ASP A 60 -28.86 12.08 -17.34
N LEU A 61 -28.60 11.07 -16.48
CA LEU A 61 -28.28 11.28 -15.06
C LEU A 61 -27.10 12.24 -14.87
N LEU A 62 -25.97 12.00 -15.55
CA LEU A 62 -24.76 12.79 -15.36
C LEU A 62 -24.93 14.24 -15.83
N SER A 63 -25.72 14.47 -16.88
CA SER A 63 -25.98 15.80 -17.43
C SER A 63 -26.67 16.74 -16.42
N HIS A 64 -27.56 16.21 -15.57
CA HIS A 64 -28.21 16.99 -14.51
C HIS A 64 -27.23 17.52 -13.47
N PHE A 65 -26.06 16.90 -13.32
CA PHE A 65 -25.02 17.30 -12.39
C PHE A 65 -23.89 18.10 -13.03
N ASP A 66 -23.88 18.29 -14.35
CA ASP A 66 -22.82 19.00 -15.05
C ASP A 66 -22.64 20.42 -14.47
N ALA A 67 -23.69 21.25 -14.42
CA ALA A 67 -23.58 22.62 -13.91
C ALA A 67 -23.05 22.67 -12.47
N ARG A 68 -23.53 21.77 -11.60
CA ARG A 68 -23.13 21.69 -10.20
C ARG A 68 -21.66 21.31 -10.05
N PHE A 69 -21.25 20.18 -10.62
CA PHE A 69 -19.89 19.69 -10.45
C PHE A 69 -18.88 20.54 -11.22
N MET A 70 -19.29 21.18 -12.30
CA MET A 70 -18.49 22.20 -12.98
C MET A 70 -18.23 23.42 -12.09
N ALA A 71 -19.24 23.91 -11.36
CA ALA A 71 -19.04 25.00 -10.41
C ALA A 71 -17.99 24.64 -9.34
N LEU A 72 -18.04 23.40 -8.82
CA LEU A 72 -17.03 22.90 -7.88
C LEU A 72 -15.65 22.84 -8.54
N ILE A 73 -15.53 22.26 -9.74
CA ILE A 73 -14.25 22.18 -10.46
C ILE A 73 -13.65 23.58 -10.66
N ARG A 74 -14.43 24.58 -11.07
CA ARG A 74 -13.94 25.96 -11.25
C ARG A 74 -13.36 26.54 -9.96
N GLN A 75 -13.94 26.25 -8.80
CA GLN A 75 -13.42 26.66 -7.48
C GLN A 75 -12.15 25.90 -7.08
N GLU A 76 -11.90 24.73 -7.67
CA GLU A 76 -10.71 23.92 -7.43
C GLU A 76 -9.56 24.23 -8.38
N LEU A 77 -9.77 24.96 -9.49
CA LEU A 77 -8.69 25.27 -10.43
C LEU A 77 -7.65 26.22 -9.82
N VAL A 78 -6.40 26.07 -10.25
CA VAL A 78 -5.33 27.03 -9.92
C VAL A 78 -5.54 28.31 -10.73
N GLU A 79 -5.46 29.48 -10.09
CA GLU A 79 -5.62 30.77 -10.77
C GLU A 79 -4.43 31.09 -11.70
N PRO A 80 -4.66 31.66 -12.90
CA PRO A 80 -3.60 32.12 -13.79
C PRO A 80 -2.78 33.22 -13.07
N GLY A 81 -1.52 32.92 -12.75
CA GLY A 81 -0.62 33.82 -12.02
C GLY A 81 -0.02 33.24 -10.73
N ASN A 82 -0.67 32.23 -10.13
CA ASN A 82 -0.17 31.54 -8.94
C ASN A 82 0.65 30.27 -9.26
N ALA A 83 0.92 30.00 -10.53
CA ALA A 83 1.72 28.84 -10.96
C ALA A 83 3.18 28.91 -10.51
N SER A 84 3.71 30.10 -10.22
CA SER A 84 5.06 30.30 -9.66
C SER A 84 5.19 29.84 -8.21
N LEU A 85 4.10 29.77 -7.44
CA LEU A 85 4.07 29.30 -6.05
C LEU A 85 3.98 27.77 -5.91
N LEU A 86 4.05 27.03 -7.02
CA LEU A 86 4.04 25.56 -7.04
C LEU A 86 5.45 24.94 -6.99
N GLY A 87 6.50 25.77 -7.10
CA GLY A 87 7.85 25.47 -6.59
C GLY A 87 7.94 25.88 -5.12
N GLY A 88 8.72 25.16 -4.31
CA GLY A 88 8.79 25.32 -2.86
C GLY A 88 8.95 26.77 -2.36
N GLY A 89 8.48 27.00 -1.14
CA GLY A 89 8.65 28.29 -0.45
C GLY A 89 10.10 28.76 -0.47
N GLY A 90 10.28 29.98 -0.96
CA GLY A 90 11.53 30.73 -1.04
C GLY A 90 11.29 31.93 -1.95
N GLU A 91 11.08 33.10 -1.35
CA GLU A 91 11.24 34.37 -2.05
C GLU A 91 12.71 34.48 -2.54
N ASP A 92 12.87 34.92 -3.79
CA ASP A 92 14.06 35.50 -4.45
C ASP A 92 14.74 34.71 -5.60
N GLY A 93 14.60 35.29 -6.81
CA GLY A 93 15.68 35.49 -7.77
C GLY A 93 16.00 34.40 -8.80
N GLY A 94 15.36 34.46 -9.98
CA GLY A 94 15.81 33.70 -11.15
C GLY A 94 14.87 33.79 -12.35
N ASP A 95 15.01 34.85 -13.13
CA ASP A 95 14.25 35.14 -14.35
C ASP A 95 14.57 34.09 -15.45
N GLY A 96 13.54 33.42 -15.98
CA GLY A 96 13.69 32.46 -17.09
C GLY A 96 12.84 31.19 -16.99
N MET A 97 11.59 31.24 -16.52
CA MET A 97 10.67 30.10 -16.62
C MET A 97 9.89 30.14 -17.94
N ALA A 98 10.02 29.08 -18.74
CA ALA A 98 9.12 28.81 -19.85
C ALA A 98 7.69 28.62 -19.28
N GLU A 99 6.77 29.47 -19.72
CA GLU A 99 5.33 29.31 -19.50
C GLU A 99 4.88 27.91 -19.92
N GLN A 100 4.79 26.97 -18.98
CA GLN A 100 3.94 25.81 -19.17
C GLN A 100 2.51 26.34 -19.27
N ARG A 101 2.00 26.40 -20.50
CA ARG A 101 0.58 26.65 -20.81
C ARG A 101 -0.26 25.54 -20.17
N LEU A 102 -0.50 25.64 -18.87
CA LEU A 102 -1.60 24.95 -18.20
C LEU A 102 -2.88 25.38 -18.95
N LEU A 103 -3.81 24.45 -19.17
CA LEU A 103 -5.16 24.81 -19.60
C LEU A 103 -5.66 25.90 -18.64
N ASP A 104 -5.87 27.11 -19.15
CA ASP A 104 -6.49 28.15 -18.33
C ASP A 104 -7.96 27.78 -18.05
N ALA A 105 -8.56 28.47 -17.07
CA ALA A 105 -9.93 28.20 -16.66
C ALA A 105 -10.93 28.37 -17.81
N GLN A 106 -10.63 29.22 -18.79
CA GLN A 106 -11.48 29.47 -19.94
C GLN A 106 -11.38 28.34 -20.97
N ALA A 107 -10.17 27.88 -21.31
CA ALA A 107 -9.95 26.76 -22.23
C ALA A 107 -10.53 25.45 -21.70
N LEU A 108 -10.48 25.23 -20.37
CA LEU A 108 -11.16 24.10 -19.75
C LEU A 108 -12.70 24.25 -19.81
N ALA A 109 -13.23 25.47 -19.60
CA ALA A 109 -14.65 25.74 -19.74
C ALA A 109 -15.14 25.57 -21.18
N ASP A 110 -14.34 25.98 -22.17
CA ASP A 110 -14.62 25.85 -23.60
C ASP A 110 -14.58 24.39 -24.04
N TYR A 111 -13.57 23.61 -23.61
CA TYR A 111 -13.52 22.17 -23.82
C TYR A 111 -14.79 21.48 -23.30
N LEU A 112 -15.27 21.88 -22.12
CA LEU A 112 -16.43 21.27 -21.49
C LEU A 112 -17.74 21.70 -22.15
N THR A 113 -17.83 22.94 -22.64
CA THR A 113 -18.95 23.46 -23.42
C THR A 113 -19.04 22.78 -24.80
N LEU A 114 -17.91 22.65 -25.49
CA LEU A 114 -17.82 21.91 -26.76
C LEU A 114 -18.18 20.43 -26.57
N ARG A 115 -17.76 19.82 -25.47
CA ARG A 115 -18.08 18.43 -25.14
C ARG A 115 -19.58 18.22 -24.84
N GLN A 116 -20.27 19.24 -24.32
CA GLN A 116 -21.73 19.22 -24.14
C GLN A 116 -22.46 19.41 -25.48
N ALA A 117 -21.96 20.28 -26.37
CA ALA A 117 -22.58 20.58 -27.66
C ALA A 117 -22.40 19.47 -28.72
N GLY A 118 -21.30 18.70 -28.66
CA GLY A 118 -20.90 17.75 -29.73
C GLY A 118 -21.38 16.30 -29.58
N ARG A 119 -22.35 15.99 -28.71
CA ARG A 119 -22.78 14.59 -28.49
C ARG A 119 -24.01 14.23 -29.33
N PRO A 120 -23.91 13.30 -30.31
CA PRO A 120 -25.09 12.61 -30.83
C PRO A 120 -25.79 11.83 -29.71
N ALA A 121 -27.12 11.81 -29.76
CA ALA A 121 -27.95 10.97 -28.91
C ALA A 121 -27.50 9.50 -29.06
N GLY A 122 -27.14 8.86 -27.94
CA GLY A 122 -26.80 7.45 -27.95
C GLY A 122 -27.98 6.58 -28.41
N PRO A 123 -27.75 5.30 -28.80
CA PRO A 123 -28.82 4.38 -29.16
C PRO A 123 -29.88 4.32 -28.06
N THR A 124 -31.15 4.29 -28.44
CA THR A 124 -32.30 4.36 -27.53
C THR A 124 -32.26 3.24 -26.49
N ASP A 125 -32.85 3.46 -25.30
CA ASP A 125 -32.87 2.47 -24.22
C ASP A 125 -33.47 1.13 -24.67
N LEU A 126 -34.42 1.17 -25.63
CA LEU A 126 -34.98 0.00 -26.28
C LEU A 126 -33.93 -0.80 -27.07
N GLN A 127 -33.05 -0.17 -27.86
CA GLN A 127 -31.99 -0.87 -28.59
C GLN A 127 -30.95 -1.49 -27.65
N HIS A 128 -30.58 -0.79 -26.57
CA HIS A 128 -29.71 -1.34 -25.53
C HIS A 128 -30.38 -2.47 -24.74
N ALA A 129 -31.67 -2.36 -24.44
CA ALA A 129 -32.42 -3.40 -23.76
C ALA A 129 -32.62 -4.64 -24.64
N LEU A 130 -32.90 -4.49 -25.94
CA LEU A 130 -32.98 -5.59 -26.91
C LEU A 130 -31.61 -6.27 -27.11
N LYS A 131 -30.51 -5.50 -27.09
CA LYS A 131 -29.15 -6.05 -27.15
C LYS A 131 -28.76 -6.79 -25.87
N ARG A 132 -29.21 -6.32 -24.69
CA ARG A 132 -29.08 -7.00 -23.39
C ARG A 132 -29.95 -8.26 -23.30
N ALA A 133 -31.11 -8.24 -23.96
CA ALA A 133 -32.01 -9.38 -24.14
C ALA A 133 -31.52 -10.38 -25.21
N GLY A 134 -30.39 -10.08 -25.87
CA GLY A 134 -29.82 -10.83 -26.98
C GLY A 134 -29.75 -12.33 -26.71
N LEU A 135 -30.13 -13.09 -27.74
CA LEU A 135 -30.25 -14.53 -27.78
C LEU A 135 -29.08 -15.21 -27.05
N ASP A 136 -29.37 -16.18 -26.20
CA ASP A 136 -28.35 -17.06 -25.66
C ASP A 136 -27.63 -17.79 -26.81
N ARG A 137 -26.52 -18.48 -26.50
CA ARG A 137 -25.72 -19.23 -27.51
C ARG A 137 -26.52 -20.31 -28.26
N GLN A 138 -27.79 -20.56 -27.89
CA GLN A 138 -28.70 -21.54 -28.46
C GLN A 138 -29.85 -20.89 -29.26
N GLY A 139 -29.85 -19.56 -29.44
CA GLY A 139 -30.92 -18.89 -30.17
C GLY A 139 -32.22 -18.71 -29.37
N ARG A 140 -32.18 -18.78 -28.04
CA ARG A 140 -33.34 -18.49 -27.17
C ARG A 140 -33.25 -17.07 -26.63
N ARG A 141 -34.33 -16.29 -26.70
CA ARG A 141 -34.37 -14.93 -26.13
C ARG A 141 -34.11 -15.03 -24.62
N GLY A 142 -33.11 -14.33 -24.10
CA GLY A 142 -32.87 -14.31 -22.66
C GLY A 142 -34.04 -13.66 -21.92
N ILE A 143 -34.29 -14.07 -20.67
CA ILE A 143 -35.27 -13.42 -19.78
C ILE A 143 -34.96 -11.92 -19.73
N ILE A 144 -35.85 -11.09 -20.28
CA ILE A 144 -35.79 -9.63 -20.16
C ILE A 144 -36.23 -9.29 -18.74
N ARG A 145 -35.35 -8.69 -17.93
CA ARG A 145 -35.60 -8.49 -16.49
C ARG A 145 -36.07 -7.08 -16.12
N ALA A 146 -35.67 -6.07 -16.90
CA ALA A 146 -36.01 -4.65 -16.76
C ALA A 146 -35.39 -3.85 -17.92
N LEU A 147 -35.99 -2.73 -18.32
CA LEU A 147 -35.57 -1.94 -19.48
C LEU A 147 -34.94 -0.59 -19.12
N GLY A 148 -35.42 0.00 -18.02
CA GLY A 148 -35.07 1.35 -17.61
C GLY A 148 -33.59 1.53 -17.27
N PRO A 149 -33.09 2.77 -17.32
CA PRO A 149 -31.71 3.09 -16.99
C PRO A 149 -31.37 2.80 -15.52
N ARG A 150 -30.08 2.87 -15.20
CA ARG A 150 -29.59 2.62 -13.84
C ARG A 150 -29.99 3.79 -12.94
N VAL A 151 -30.32 3.47 -11.68
CA VAL A 151 -30.52 4.47 -10.62
C VAL A 151 -29.37 4.44 -9.62
N VAL A 152 -29.11 5.56 -8.95
CA VAL A 152 -28.15 5.61 -7.85
C VAL A 152 -28.90 5.78 -6.55
N VAL A 153 -28.65 4.88 -5.60
CA VAL A 153 -29.26 4.90 -4.27
C VAL A 153 -28.14 5.00 -3.24
N GLY A 154 -28.10 6.11 -2.51
CA GLY A 154 -27.29 6.22 -1.31
C GLY A 154 -27.98 5.51 -0.15
N PHE A 155 -27.23 4.86 0.73
CA PHE A 155 -27.81 4.29 1.95
C PHE A 155 -26.90 4.47 3.16
N ASP A 156 -27.54 4.57 4.31
CA ASP A 156 -26.93 4.65 5.61
C ASP A 156 -27.90 4.05 6.66
N ALA A 157 -27.41 3.81 7.87
CA ALA A 157 -28.25 3.40 8.98
C ALA A 157 -27.78 4.06 10.27
N GLU A 158 -28.73 4.37 11.15
CA GLU A 158 -28.43 4.89 12.48
C GLU A 158 -28.75 3.81 13.52
N TRP A 159 -27.86 3.63 14.49
CA TRP A 159 -28.02 2.58 15.48
C TRP A 159 -27.36 2.93 16.82
N VAL A 160 -27.84 2.30 17.87
CA VAL A 160 -27.21 2.32 19.20
C VAL A 160 -26.81 0.91 19.60
N ARG A 161 -25.66 0.78 20.27
CA ARG A 161 -25.18 -0.52 20.78
C ARG A 161 -26.18 -1.05 21.80
N SER A 162 -26.68 -2.28 21.59
CA SER A 162 -27.57 -2.96 22.55
C SER A 162 -26.79 -3.95 23.40
N LYS A 163 -26.18 -4.96 22.77
CA LYS A 163 -25.31 -5.94 23.43
C LYS A 163 -24.18 -6.33 22.49
N ARG A 164 -23.24 -7.15 22.98
CA ARG A 164 -22.13 -7.63 22.15
C ARG A 164 -22.65 -8.29 20.86
N GLY A 165 -22.17 -7.82 19.72
CA GLY A 165 -22.54 -8.34 18.40
C GLY A 165 -23.95 -7.92 17.92
N ARG A 166 -24.71 -7.14 18.69
CA ARG A 166 -26.05 -6.67 18.32
C ARG A 166 -26.29 -5.19 18.62
N ASN A 167 -26.74 -4.47 17.60
CA ASN A 167 -27.18 -3.08 17.63
C ASN A 167 -28.71 -3.02 17.59
N LEU A 168 -29.28 -2.03 18.28
CA LEU A 168 -30.64 -1.59 18.06
C LEU A 168 -30.61 -0.60 16.90
N ILE A 169 -31.17 -1.00 15.75
CA ILE A 169 -31.22 -0.14 14.56
C ILE A 169 -32.35 0.88 14.78
N ILE A 170 -32.01 2.16 14.72
CA ILE A 170 -32.93 3.28 14.91
C ILE A 170 -33.72 3.50 13.62
N CYS A 171 -33.00 3.65 12.51
CA CYS A 171 -33.58 3.78 11.18
C CYS A 171 -32.56 3.45 10.08
N VAL A 172 -33.08 3.20 8.89
CA VAL A 172 -32.32 3.04 7.65
C VAL A 172 -32.78 4.14 6.68
N GLN A 173 -31.85 4.78 6.00
CA GLN A 173 -32.14 5.84 5.03
C GLN A 173 -31.71 5.39 3.64
N LEU A 174 -32.59 5.62 2.66
CA LEU A 174 -32.32 5.39 1.24
C LEU A 174 -32.57 6.70 0.49
N TYR A 175 -31.53 7.18 -0.21
CA TYR A 175 -31.57 8.40 -1.00
C TYR A 175 -31.42 8.07 -2.48
N LEU A 176 -32.53 8.05 -3.22
CA LEU A 176 -32.54 7.75 -4.64
C LEU A 176 -32.34 9.01 -5.47
N ILE A 177 -31.46 8.93 -6.46
CA ILE A 177 -31.29 9.91 -7.53
C ILE A 177 -31.64 9.21 -8.85
N GLY A 178 -32.71 9.67 -9.47
CA GLY A 178 -33.23 9.13 -10.72
C GLY A 178 -32.51 9.72 -11.95
N PRO A 179 -32.62 9.07 -13.12
CA PRO A 179 -32.08 9.58 -14.38
C PRO A 179 -32.66 10.93 -14.80
N THR A 180 -33.87 11.26 -14.31
CA THR A 180 -34.56 12.54 -14.51
C THR A 180 -33.91 13.71 -13.74
N GLY A 181 -32.88 13.44 -12.92
CA GLY A 181 -32.27 14.40 -12.00
C GLY A 181 -33.09 14.65 -10.74
N LYS A 182 -34.34 14.17 -10.67
CA LYS A 182 -35.16 14.22 -9.46
C LYS A 182 -34.66 13.21 -8.43
N THR A 183 -35.09 13.40 -7.18
CA THR A 183 -34.67 12.57 -6.05
C THR A 183 -35.88 12.10 -5.25
N HIS A 184 -35.77 10.91 -4.67
CA HIS A 184 -36.76 10.38 -3.72
C HIS A 184 -36.05 9.89 -2.46
N VAL A 185 -36.66 10.07 -1.29
CA VAL A 185 -36.06 9.72 0.00
C VAL A 185 -37.00 8.81 0.77
N LYS A 186 -36.50 7.63 1.12
CA LYS A 186 -37.21 6.70 2.02
C LYS A 186 -36.44 6.59 3.34
N VAL A 187 -37.14 6.85 4.44
CA VAL A 187 -36.61 6.65 5.80
C VAL A 187 -37.48 5.60 6.45
N ILE A 188 -36.86 4.47 6.82
CA ILE A 188 -37.54 3.37 7.49
C ILE A 188 -37.19 3.50 8.97
N GLU A 189 -38.15 3.94 9.77
CA GLU A 189 -38.04 3.98 11.23
C GLU A 189 -38.26 2.56 11.77
N LEU A 190 -37.29 2.08 12.55
CA LEU A 190 -37.22 0.69 12.97
C LEU A 190 -37.46 0.49 14.45
N ILE A 191 -37.66 1.58 15.20
CA ILE A 191 -38.03 1.54 16.61
C ILE A 191 -39.54 1.67 16.72
N GLY A 192 -40.19 0.61 17.20
CA GLY A 192 -41.61 0.66 17.54
C GLY A 192 -41.89 1.57 18.76
N PRO A 193 -43.15 1.99 18.98
CA PRO A 193 -43.56 2.75 20.16
C PRO A 193 -43.23 2.05 21.50
N ASP A 194 -43.08 0.73 21.46
CA ASP A 194 -42.75 -0.19 22.56
C ASP A 194 -41.25 -0.40 22.77
N GLY A 195 -40.40 0.20 21.93
CA GLY A 195 -38.94 0.12 22.03
C GLY A 195 -38.31 -1.16 21.48
N GLN A 196 -39.07 -2.02 20.79
CA GLN A 196 -38.51 -3.17 20.07
C GLN A 196 -38.11 -2.78 18.65
N GLY A 197 -36.92 -3.22 18.23
CA GLY A 197 -36.38 -2.97 16.89
C GLY A 197 -36.61 -4.15 15.94
N TYR A 198 -37.09 -3.89 14.71
CA TYR A 198 -37.13 -4.91 13.64
C TYR A 198 -36.11 -4.58 12.53
N ARG A 199 -35.75 -5.57 11.70
CA ARG A 199 -34.80 -5.38 10.58
C ARG A 199 -35.49 -5.56 9.24
N PRO A 200 -35.50 -4.54 8.37
CA PRO A 200 -36.11 -4.64 7.06
C PRO A 200 -35.26 -5.55 6.16
N ARG A 201 -35.88 -6.14 5.15
CA ARG A 201 -35.15 -6.79 4.06
C ARG A 201 -34.68 -5.70 3.10
N LEU A 202 -33.41 -5.70 2.71
CA LEU A 202 -32.86 -4.75 1.73
C LEU A 202 -33.61 -4.85 0.40
N SER A 203 -33.91 -6.09 -0.01
CA SER A 203 -34.69 -6.37 -1.22
C SER A 203 -36.06 -5.69 -1.22
N ASP A 204 -36.78 -5.74 -0.12
CA ASP A 204 -38.10 -5.12 0.03
C ASP A 204 -38.02 -3.59 0.13
N ALA A 205 -37.09 -3.08 0.94
CA ALA A 205 -36.85 -1.65 1.10
C ALA A 205 -36.51 -0.96 -0.23
N LEU A 206 -35.65 -1.58 -1.06
CA LEU A 206 -35.33 -1.07 -2.40
C LEU A 206 -36.52 -1.16 -3.36
N ALA A 207 -37.30 -2.24 -3.30
CA ALA A 207 -38.41 -2.41 -4.22
C ALA A 207 -39.54 -1.42 -3.95
N GLU A 208 -39.83 -1.14 -2.68
CA GLU A 208 -40.77 -0.09 -2.28
C GLU A 208 -40.28 1.31 -2.67
N LEU A 209 -39.00 1.62 -2.41
CA LEU A 209 -38.37 2.87 -2.84
C LEU A 209 -38.55 3.10 -4.36
N LEU A 210 -38.39 2.05 -5.16
CA LEU A 210 -38.57 2.12 -6.61
C LEU A 210 -40.04 2.28 -7.03
N ASP A 211 -40.98 1.65 -6.33
CA ASP A 211 -42.41 1.86 -6.58
C ASP A 211 -42.82 3.32 -6.29
N GLU A 212 -42.36 3.87 -5.16
CA GLU A 212 -42.59 5.27 -4.76
C GLU A 212 -41.97 6.23 -5.79
N ALA A 213 -40.72 5.98 -6.20
CA ALA A 213 -40.02 6.78 -7.19
C ALA A 213 -40.67 6.75 -8.58
N ASP A 214 -41.23 5.62 -9.01
CA ASP A 214 -41.96 5.52 -10.30
C ASP A 214 -43.31 6.26 -10.21
N ALA A 215 -44.01 6.15 -9.08
CA ALA A 215 -45.27 6.88 -8.87
C ALA A 215 -45.09 8.41 -8.86
N GLU A 216 -43.97 8.91 -8.33
CA GLU A 216 -43.63 10.34 -8.30
C GLU A 216 -42.95 10.84 -9.59
N GLY A 217 -42.71 9.96 -10.57
CA GLY A 217 -42.00 10.29 -11.79
C GLY A 217 -40.57 10.76 -11.55
N VAL A 218 -39.90 10.19 -10.55
CA VAL A 218 -38.45 10.29 -10.30
C VAL A 218 -37.71 9.34 -11.24
N ILE A 219 -38.32 8.19 -11.54
CA ILE A 219 -37.88 7.27 -12.61
C ILE A 219 -38.99 7.13 -13.64
N ASP A 220 -38.64 7.10 -14.92
CA ASP A 220 -39.61 6.95 -16.02
C ASP A 220 -39.88 5.46 -16.33
N GLU A 221 -38.88 4.61 -16.10
CA GLU A 221 -38.93 3.17 -16.33
C GLU A 221 -38.27 2.41 -15.18
N TRP A 222 -38.72 1.17 -14.97
CA TRP A 222 -38.18 0.29 -13.93
C TRP A 222 -36.70 -0.04 -14.22
N PRO A 223 -35.77 0.22 -13.28
CA PRO A 223 -34.36 0.22 -13.57
C PRO A 223 -33.81 -1.19 -13.78
N HIS A 224 -32.88 -1.33 -14.73
CA HIS A 224 -32.18 -2.58 -14.95
C HIS A 224 -31.08 -2.91 -13.92
N GLU A 225 -30.60 -1.91 -13.20
CA GLU A 225 -29.58 -2.02 -12.16
C GLU A 225 -29.79 -0.87 -11.14
N VAL A 226 -29.61 -1.18 -9.85
CA VAL A 226 -29.52 -0.22 -8.76
C VAL A 226 -28.06 -0.13 -8.34
N LEU A 227 -27.44 1.05 -8.41
CA LEU A 227 -26.15 1.32 -7.80
C LEU A 227 -26.36 1.73 -6.34
N LEU A 228 -26.14 0.80 -5.42
CA LEU A 228 -26.28 1.03 -3.98
C LEU A 228 -24.94 1.51 -3.41
N ALA A 229 -24.87 2.79 -3.03
CA ALA A 229 -23.67 3.47 -2.55
C ALA A 229 -23.75 3.73 -1.04
N GLY A 230 -22.81 3.17 -0.28
CA GLY A 230 -22.63 3.47 1.15
C GLY A 230 -21.22 3.95 1.45
N HIS A 231 -20.99 4.59 2.60
CA HIS A 231 -19.66 5.01 3.03
C HIS A 231 -19.20 4.15 4.20
N PHE A 232 -18.50 3.06 3.90
CA PHE A 232 -18.20 1.96 4.84
C PHE A 232 -19.35 0.96 5.06
N THR A 233 -19.89 0.46 3.94
CA THR A 233 -21.00 -0.50 3.79
C THR A 233 -20.98 -1.73 4.69
N ARG A 234 -19.81 -2.18 5.16
CA ARG A 234 -19.70 -3.29 6.13
C ARG A 234 -20.47 -3.01 7.42
N ALA A 235 -20.58 -1.75 7.82
CA ALA A 235 -21.39 -1.36 8.95
C ALA A 235 -22.89 -1.46 8.63
N ASP A 236 -23.29 -0.79 7.55
CA ASP A 236 -24.70 -0.51 7.27
C ASP A 236 -25.44 -1.72 6.71
N LEU A 237 -24.77 -2.57 5.92
CA LEU A 237 -25.40 -3.79 5.37
C LEU A 237 -25.87 -4.76 6.45
N SER A 238 -25.24 -4.74 7.64
CA SER A 238 -25.67 -5.59 8.75
C SER A 238 -27.04 -5.20 9.32
N ALA A 239 -27.54 -3.99 9.03
CA ALA A 239 -28.87 -3.54 9.46
C ALA A 239 -30.02 -4.32 8.82
N PHE A 240 -29.79 -5.00 7.69
CA PHE A 240 -30.84 -5.71 6.93
C PHE A 240 -30.93 -7.19 7.30
N SER A 241 -32.15 -7.73 7.34
CA SER A 241 -32.39 -9.13 7.71
C SER A 241 -31.98 -10.15 6.65
N ASP A 242 -31.98 -9.78 5.37
CA ASP A 242 -31.54 -10.60 4.23
C ASP A 242 -30.03 -10.49 3.94
N PHE A 243 -29.26 -9.81 4.80
CA PHE A 243 -27.80 -9.71 4.67
C PHE A 243 -27.11 -11.08 4.60
N LYS A 244 -27.62 -12.07 5.34
CA LYS A 244 -27.08 -13.44 5.36
C LYS A 244 -27.21 -14.15 4.00
N GLU A 245 -28.26 -13.84 3.24
CA GLU A 245 -28.46 -14.35 1.88
C GLU A 245 -27.55 -13.60 0.91
N LEU A 246 -27.47 -12.27 1.07
CA LEU A 246 -26.65 -11.38 0.25
C LEU A 246 -25.15 -11.68 0.36
N ARG A 247 -24.64 -12.12 1.53
CA ARG A 247 -23.20 -12.35 1.75
C ARG A 247 -22.53 -13.25 0.72
N SER A 248 -23.26 -14.24 0.19
CA SER A 248 -22.79 -15.18 -0.84
C SER A 248 -22.55 -14.53 -2.22
N GLN A 249 -23.00 -13.28 -2.37
CA GLN A 249 -22.90 -12.47 -3.57
C GLN A 249 -21.99 -11.24 -3.37
N LEU A 250 -21.36 -11.12 -2.19
CA LEU A 250 -20.45 -10.02 -1.85
C LEU A 250 -18.98 -10.45 -1.92
N ASP A 251 -18.14 -9.49 -2.27
CA ASP A 251 -16.70 -9.58 -2.25
C ASP A 251 -16.13 -8.77 -1.10
N GLY A 252 -15.04 -9.27 -0.53
CA GLY A 252 -14.25 -8.52 0.42
C GLY A 252 -13.42 -7.51 -0.34
N VAL A 253 -13.49 -6.22 0.01
CA VAL A 253 -12.68 -5.17 -0.61
C VAL A 253 -11.96 -4.36 0.47
N ASN A 254 -10.69 -4.65 0.75
CA ASN A 254 -9.88 -3.91 1.75
C ASN A 254 -10.60 -3.72 3.11
N GLY A 255 -11.23 -4.78 3.63
CA GLY A 255 -11.88 -4.76 4.94
C GLY A 255 -13.31 -4.22 4.97
N THR A 256 -13.93 -3.98 3.80
CA THR A 256 -15.37 -3.73 3.65
C THR A 256 -16.00 -4.71 2.66
N PHE A 257 -17.30 -4.57 2.36
CA PHE A 257 -18.05 -5.42 1.45
C PHE A 257 -18.51 -4.65 0.21
N ALA A 258 -18.40 -5.24 -0.97
CA ALA A 258 -18.92 -4.66 -2.20
C ALA A 258 -19.21 -5.76 -3.22
N THR A 259 -19.83 -5.43 -4.35
CA THR A 259 -19.91 -6.36 -5.48
C THR A 259 -18.78 -6.07 -6.47
N VAL A 260 -17.98 -7.06 -6.83
CA VAL A 260 -16.92 -6.97 -7.84
C VAL A 260 -17.33 -7.77 -9.08
N ALA A 261 -17.18 -7.15 -10.25
CA ALA A 261 -17.63 -7.65 -11.55
C ALA A 261 -19.16 -7.79 -11.68
N GLU A 262 -19.78 -8.73 -10.99
CA GLU A 262 -21.21 -9.06 -11.11
C GLU A 262 -22.05 -8.39 -9.99
N PRO A 263 -23.20 -7.76 -10.33
CA PRO A 263 -24.15 -7.28 -9.34
C PRO A 263 -24.78 -8.42 -8.53
N ALA A 264 -25.16 -8.13 -7.29
CA ALA A 264 -25.99 -9.02 -6.50
C ALA A 264 -27.41 -9.09 -7.10
N ALA A 265 -28.02 -10.25 -7.08
CA ALA A 265 -29.38 -10.47 -7.50
C ALA A 265 -30.27 -10.68 -6.27
N LEU A 266 -31.14 -9.72 -6.01
CA LEU A 266 -32.05 -9.70 -4.87
C LEU A 266 -33.48 -9.96 -5.35
N LYS A 267 -34.23 -10.79 -4.61
CA LYS A 267 -35.64 -11.07 -4.89
C LYS A 267 -36.49 -10.49 -3.75
N PRO A 268 -37.21 -9.39 -3.99
CA PRO A 268 -38.20 -8.87 -3.06
C PRO A 268 -39.32 -9.89 -2.83
N SER A 269 -40.05 -9.70 -1.73
CA SER A 269 -41.28 -10.40 -1.40
C SER A 269 -42.34 -10.22 -2.50
N ALA A 270 -43.19 -11.22 -2.67
CA ALA A 270 -44.22 -11.22 -3.71
C ALA A 270 -45.19 -10.03 -3.51
N ASN A 271 -45.41 -9.26 -4.59
CA ASN A 271 -46.34 -8.15 -4.61
C ASN A 271 -47.12 -8.19 -5.93
N PHE A 272 -48.36 -8.69 -5.87
CA PHE A 272 -49.22 -8.89 -7.04
C PHE A 272 -49.50 -7.58 -7.79
N ALA A 273 -49.64 -6.46 -7.08
CA ALA A 273 -49.90 -5.16 -7.71
C ALA A 273 -48.70 -4.69 -8.53
N ARG A 274 -47.48 -4.81 -7.98
CA ARG A 274 -46.23 -4.51 -8.71
C ARG A 274 -46.09 -5.41 -9.93
N GLU A 275 -46.29 -6.72 -9.76
CA GLU A 275 -46.18 -7.67 -10.86
C GLU A 275 -47.18 -7.37 -11.99
N ALA A 276 -48.44 -7.15 -11.66
CA ALA A 276 -49.47 -6.83 -12.65
C ALA A 276 -49.16 -5.51 -13.39
N ARG A 277 -48.73 -4.49 -12.64
CA ARG A 277 -48.32 -3.17 -13.17
C ARG A 277 -47.14 -3.29 -14.14
N LEU A 278 -46.07 -3.99 -13.75
CA LEU A 278 -44.90 -4.16 -14.61
C LEU A 278 -45.20 -5.08 -15.81
N LYS A 279 -45.96 -6.16 -15.63
CA LYS A 279 -46.40 -7.04 -16.74
C LYS A 279 -47.25 -6.27 -17.77
N SER A 280 -48.13 -5.39 -17.30
CA SER A 280 -48.94 -4.52 -18.16
C SER A 280 -48.08 -3.48 -18.91
N LYS A 281 -47.19 -2.77 -18.19
CA LYS A 281 -46.29 -1.75 -18.77
C LYS A 281 -45.38 -2.33 -19.85
N TYR A 282 -44.95 -3.59 -19.70
CA TYR A 282 -44.07 -4.28 -20.67
C TYR A 282 -44.78 -5.33 -21.54
N HIS A 283 -46.12 -5.29 -21.66
CA HIS A 283 -46.92 -6.35 -22.30
C HIS A 283 -46.49 -6.71 -23.75
N PHE A 284 -45.95 -5.75 -24.50
CA PHE A 284 -45.45 -5.94 -25.87
C PHE A 284 -44.17 -6.80 -25.97
N LEU A 285 -43.57 -7.17 -24.83
CA LEU A 285 -42.41 -8.08 -24.73
C LEU A 285 -42.77 -9.46 -24.16
N VAL A 286 -44.05 -9.71 -23.80
CA VAL A 286 -44.49 -10.77 -22.86
C VAL A 286 -44.60 -12.18 -23.44
N GLU A 287 -44.23 -12.45 -24.68
CA GLU A 287 -44.29 -13.83 -25.20
C GLU A 287 -43.19 -14.78 -24.69
N ASN A 288 -42.18 -14.30 -23.94
CA ASN A 288 -41.09 -15.16 -23.44
C ASN A 288 -40.60 -14.79 -22.03
N GLY A 289 -41.17 -15.43 -21.00
CA GLY A 289 -40.57 -15.63 -19.67
C GLY A 289 -39.81 -14.44 -19.08
N ILE A 290 -40.53 -13.41 -18.64
CA ILE A 290 -39.97 -12.21 -18.01
C ILE A 290 -40.09 -12.34 -16.47
N ASP A 291 -38.97 -12.25 -15.74
CA ASP A 291 -38.96 -12.15 -14.26
C ASP A 291 -38.59 -10.71 -13.86
N LEU A 292 -39.61 -9.87 -13.74
CA LEU A 292 -39.52 -8.48 -13.28
C LEU A 292 -39.39 -8.37 -11.75
N THR A 293 -39.38 -9.50 -11.03
CA THR A 293 -39.29 -9.55 -9.57
C THR A 293 -37.86 -9.65 -9.05
N GLN A 294 -36.84 -9.65 -9.91
CA GLN A 294 -35.44 -9.73 -9.47
C GLN A 294 -34.69 -8.41 -9.69
N LEU A 295 -34.24 -7.79 -8.60
CA LEU A 295 -33.41 -6.57 -8.61
C LEU A 295 -31.94 -6.91 -8.76
N LYS A 296 -31.26 -6.28 -9.73
CA LYS A 296 -29.80 -6.29 -9.81
C LYS A 296 -29.25 -5.11 -9.03
N VAL A 297 -28.48 -5.38 -7.98
CA VAL A 297 -27.92 -4.37 -7.08
C VAL A 297 -26.40 -4.43 -7.14
N ARG A 298 -25.80 -3.37 -7.68
CA ARG A 298 -24.35 -3.17 -7.63
C ARG A 298 -24.03 -2.39 -6.37
N ILE A 299 -23.35 -3.04 -5.43
CA ILE A 299 -23.00 -2.44 -4.13
C ILE A 299 -21.60 -1.85 -4.24
N VAL A 300 -21.50 -0.56 -3.90
CA VAL A 300 -20.26 0.20 -3.95
C VAL A 300 -20.01 0.84 -2.59
N ASP A 301 -18.80 0.62 -2.08
CA ASP A 301 -18.31 1.32 -0.91
C ASP A 301 -17.51 2.56 -1.33
N THR A 302 -18.12 3.73 -1.15
CA THR A 302 -17.52 5.02 -1.50
C THR A 302 -16.22 5.29 -0.72
N SER A 303 -16.03 4.69 0.46
CA SER A 303 -14.77 4.81 1.22
C SER A 303 -13.60 4.06 0.57
N ARG A 304 -13.86 3.19 -0.42
CA ARG A 304 -12.81 2.50 -1.22
C ARG A 304 -12.52 3.20 -2.56
N ILE A 305 -13.30 4.24 -2.86
CA ILE A 305 -13.14 5.12 -4.03
C ILE A 305 -12.55 6.46 -3.58
N ALA A 306 -12.94 6.93 -2.40
CA ALA A 306 -12.36 8.09 -1.76
C ALA A 306 -10.87 7.92 -1.45
N PRO A 307 -10.11 9.02 -1.34
CA PRO A 307 -8.75 8.97 -0.84
C PRO A 307 -8.68 8.23 0.51
N PRO A 308 -7.68 7.36 0.75
CA PRO A 308 -7.64 6.50 1.91
C PRO A 308 -7.79 7.27 3.24
N GLY A 309 -8.73 6.82 4.08
CA GLY A 309 -8.98 7.42 5.40
C GLY A 309 -9.78 8.72 5.38
N THR A 310 -10.33 9.12 4.24
CA THR A 310 -11.20 10.30 4.14
C THR A 310 -12.56 10.00 4.79
N PRO A 311 -12.97 10.74 5.84
CA PRO A 311 -14.30 10.60 6.41
C PRO A 311 -15.37 11.23 5.51
N LEU A 312 -16.61 10.77 5.63
CA LEU A 312 -17.75 11.31 4.87
C LEU A 312 -17.96 12.81 5.07
N GLU A 313 -17.66 13.33 6.27
CA GLU A 313 -17.70 14.77 6.56
C GLU A 313 -16.82 15.59 5.60
N LYS A 314 -15.59 15.13 5.35
CA LYS A 314 -14.67 15.78 4.43
C LYS A 314 -15.13 15.67 2.98
N ILE A 315 -15.76 14.55 2.62
CA ILE A 315 -16.41 14.39 1.31
C ILE A 315 -17.54 15.42 1.16
N GLY A 316 -18.36 15.63 2.20
CA GLY A 316 -19.41 16.65 2.22
C GLY A 316 -18.86 18.06 2.00
N GLN A 317 -17.82 18.43 2.75
CA GLN A 317 -17.12 19.72 2.57
C GLN A 317 -16.63 19.92 1.13
N TRP A 318 -16.01 18.90 0.54
CA TRP A 318 -15.55 18.94 -0.86
C TRP A 318 -16.68 19.03 -1.89
N LEU A 319 -17.84 18.42 -1.61
CA LEU A 319 -19.01 18.47 -2.49
C LEU A 319 -19.85 19.75 -2.31
N GLY A 320 -19.41 20.68 -1.45
CA GLY A 320 -20.14 21.89 -1.08
C GLY A 320 -21.36 21.64 -0.20
N GLU A 321 -21.47 20.46 0.41
CA GLU A 321 -22.57 20.05 1.29
C GLU A 321 -21.99 19.56 2.64
N PRO A 322 -21.52 20.46 3.52
CA PRO A 322 -20.94 20.08 4.80
C PRO A 322 -21.93 19.24 5.61
N LYS A 323 -21.40 18.34 6.44
CA LYS A 323 -22.22 17.47 7.28
C LYS A 323 -22.96 18.31 8.34
N ILE A 324 -24.18 17.91 8.66
CA ILE A 324 -25.00 18.58 9.69
C ILE A 324 -24.39 18.30 11.08
N GLU A 325 -24.11 19.34 11.85
CA GLU A 325 -23.61 19.21 13.22
C GLU A 325 -24.74 18.79 14.18
N LEU A 326 -24.39 18.00 15.20
CA LEU A 326 -25.33 17.64 16.25
C LEU A 326 -25.62 18.86 17.14
N PRO A 327 -26.87 19.07 17.59
CA PRO A 327 -27.18 20.16 18.51
C PRO A 327 -26.48 19.95 19.87
N PRO A 328 -26.18 21.02 20.63
CA PRO A 328 -25.63 20.90 21.97
C PRO A 328 -26.47 19.96 22.86
N GLY A 329 -25.82 19.04 23.56
CA GLY A 329 -26.47 18.05 24.44
C GLY A 329 -26.83 16.72 23.77
N PHE A 330 -26.53 16.55 22.47
CA PHE A 330 -26.59 15.26 21.78
C PHE A 330 -25.19 14.76 21.42
N ASP A 331 -25.00 13.43 21.49
CA ASP A 331 -23.74 12.76 21.18
C ASP A 331 -23.96 11.59 20.22
N LYS A 332 -22.95 11.29 19.38
CA LYS A 332 -22.99 10.19 18.41
C LYS A 332 -23.15 8.81 19.06
N SER A 333 -22.82 8.65 20.34
CA SER A 333 -23.03 7.41 21.08
C SER A 333 -24.48 7.22 21.57
N ASP A 334 -25.30 8.28 21.54
CA ASP A 334 -26.71 8.26 21.96
C ASP A 334 -27.63 8.91 20.89
N MET A 335 -27.55 8.38 19.67
CA MET A 335 -28.44 8.79 18.57
C MET A 335 -29.92 8.51 18.86
N LEU A 336 -30.21 7.60 19.79
CA LEU A 336 -31.57 7.28 20.22
C LEU A 336 -32.22 8.47 20.95
N ALA A 337 -31.48 9.14 21.84
CA ALA A 337 -31.97 10.36 22.47
C ALA A 337 -32.23 11.47 21.44
N PHE A 338 -31.37 11.61 20.43
CA PHE A 338 -31.56 12.59 19.35
C PHE A 338 -32.82 12.30 18.51
N ALA A 339 -33.01 11.05 18.11
CA ALA A 339 -34.20 10.62 17.38
C ALA A 339 -35.50 10.87 18.15
N ARG A 340 -35.50 10.66 19.48
CA ARG A 340 -36.69 10.85 20.33
C ARG A 340 -37.00 12.32 20.63
N LYS A 341 -35.97 13.12 20.93
CA LYS A 341 -36.15 14.51 21.39
C LYS A 341 -36.33 15.47 20.21
N GLU A 342 -35.65 15.24 19.09
CA GLU A 342 -35.69 16.12 17.91
C GLU A 342 -35.84 15.33 16.60
N PRO A 343 -36.97 14.60 16.41
CA PRO A 343 -37.15 13.65 15.30
C PRO A 343 -36.96 14.28 13.91
N ALA A 344 -37.44 15.51 13.69
CA ALA A 344 -37.29 16.19 12.41
C ALA A 344 -35.83 16.53 12.08
N ARG A 345 -35.05 17.01 13.07
CA ARG A 345 -33.63 17.34 12.90
C ARG A 345 -32.78 16.08 12.77
N PHE A 346 -33.11 15.04 13.53
CA PHE A 346 -32.50 13.71 13.37
C PHE A 346 -32.74 13.15 11.97
N ARG A 347 -33.97 13.21 11.45
CA ARG A 347 -34.28 12.73 10.09
C ARG A 347 -33.48 13.48 9.03
N ALA A 348 -33.37 14.81 9.15
CA ALA A 348 -32.55 15.61 8.24
C ALA A 348 -31.06 15.22 8.33
N TYR A 349 -30.54 15.03 9.54
CA TYR A 349 -29.17 14.57 9.78
C TYR A 349 -28.91 13.19 9.14
N ALA A 350 -29.75 12.20 9.42
CA ALA A 350 -29.54 10.83 8.98
C ALA A 350 -29.65 10.66 7.45
N VAL A 351 -30.59 11.36 6.81
CA VAL A 351 -30.73 11.34 5.35
C VAL A 351 -29.51 11.95 4.65
N HIS A 352 -28.85 12.91 5.28
CA HIS A 352 -27.72 13.63 4.67
C HIS A 352 -26.53 12.70 4.38
N ASP A 353 -26.24 11.73 5.23
CA ASP A 353 -25.13 10.79 5.02
C ASP A 353 -25.38 9.88 3.81
N ALA A 354 -26.58 9.33 3.69
CA ALA A 354 -27.00 8.57 2.52
C ALA A 354 -26.91 9.43 1.24
N ARG A 355 -27.35 10.69 1.30
CA ARG A 355 -27.25 11.65 0.19
C ARG A 355 -25.80 11.89 -0.22
N LEU A 356 -24.88 12.14 0.72
CA LEU A 356 -23.47 12.37 0.44
C LEU A 356 -22.80 11.15 -0.22
N ALA A 357 -23.13 9.94 0.22
CA ALA A 357 -22.65 8.71 -0.41
C ALA A 357 -23.12 8.59 -1.87
N ALA A 358 -24.40 8.87 -2.16
CA ALA A 358 -24.93 8.89 -3.52
C ALA A 358 -24.24 9.95 -4.38
N LEU A 359 -24.17 11.19 -3.90
CA LEU A 359 -23.56 12.32 -4.62
C LEU A 359 -22.10 12.07 -4.93
N TYR A 360 -21.33 11.48 -4.01
CA TYR A 360 -19.93 11.17 -4.26
C TYR A 360 -19.75 10.05 -5.30
N ALA A 361 -20.61 9.04 -5.30
CA ALA A 361 -20.61 8.02 -6.35
C ALA A 361 -20.90 8.62 -7.73
N ILE A 362 -21.89 9.53 -7.83
CA ILE A 362 -22.20 10.26 -9.06
C ILE A 362 -21.04 11.18 -9.46
N TRP A 363 -20.46 11.95 -8.53
CA TRP A 363 -19.30 12.80 -8.81
C TRP A 363 -18.14 11.98 -9.38
N THR A 364 -17.88 10.79 -8.83
CA THR A 364 -16.82 9.92 -9.34
C THR A 364 -17.13 9.43 -10.75
N MET A 365 -18.37 8.98 -11.01
CA MET A 365 -18.80 8.57 -12.34
C MET A 365 -18.70 9.73 -13.34
N TRP A 366 -19.15 10.91 -12.93
CA TRP A 366 -19.09 12.14 -13.68
C TRP A 366 -17.65 12.49 -14.03
N PHE A 367 -16.75 12.55 -13.04
CA PHE A 367 -15.34 12.90 -13.26
C PHE A 367 -14.65 11.86 -14.15
N CYS A 368 -14.92 10.57 -13.96
CA CYS A 368 -14.41 9.51 -14.81
C CYS A 368 -14.86 9.67 -16.27
N ASP A 369 -16.13 9.98 -16.51
CA ASP A 369 -16.63 10.21 -17.87
C ASP A 369 -16.06 11.52 -18.45
N ARG A 370 -16.28 12.65 -17.75
CA ARG A 370 -16.02 14.02 -18.21
C ARG A 370 -14.55 14.41 -18.29
N PHE A 371 -13.67 13.77 -17.52
CA PHE A 371 -12.24 14.06 -17.55
C PHE A 371 -11.44 12.86 -18.03
N LEU A 372 -11.70 11.67 -17.49
CA LEU A 372 -10.82 10.51 -17.74
C LEU A 372 -11.20 9.71 -18.99
N GLY A 373 -12.37 9.98 -19.60
CA GLY A 373 -12.87 9.20 -20.74
C GLY A 373 -13.23 7.75 -20.37
N LEU A 374 -13.62 7.52 -19.12
CA LEU A 374 -13.94 6.21 -18.55
C LEU A 374 -15.43 6.11 -18.18
N GLY A 375 -16.18 5.25 -18.88
CA GLY A 375 -17.59 4.99 -18.54
C GLY A 375 -17.77 4.07 -17.33
N GLY A 376 -18.78 4.32 -16.49
CA GLY A 376 -19.14 3.46 -15.35
C GLY A 376 -18.13 3.43 -14.19
N LEU A 377 -18.56 2.89 -13.04
CA LEU A 377 -17.83 2.93 -11.78
C LEU A 377 -17.09 1.62 -11.48
N SER A 378 -15.85 1.70 -10.99
CA SER A 378 -15.13 0.54 -10.46
C SER A 378 -15.36 0.41 -8.95
N SER A 379 -15.28 -0.79 -8.39
CA SER A 379 -15.43 -1.02 -6.93
C SER A 379 -14.32 -0.39 -6.07
N THR A 380 -13.21 0.03 -6.68
CA THR A 380 -12.09 0.71 -6.00
C THR A 380 -11.48 1.77 -6.92
N VAL A 381 -10.87 2.80 -6.31
CA VAL A 381 -10.08 3.81 -7.03
C VAL A 381 -8.91 3.21 -7.80
N SER A 382 -8.25 2.18 -7.27
CA SER A 382 -7.19 1.47 -7.99
C SER A 382 -7.72 0.73 -9.23
N GLY A 383 -8.99 0.32 -9.25
CA GLY A 383 -9.65 -0.22 -10.44
C GLY A 383 -9.83 0.84 -11.53
N ILE A 384 -10.16 2.08 -11.15
CA ILE A 384 -10.22 3.23 -12.06
C ILE A 384 -8.81 3.50 -12.64
N ALA A 385 -7.79 3.50 -11.78
CA ALA A 385 -6.41 3.72 -12.18
C ALA A 385 -5.90 2.68 -13.22
N VAL A 386 -6.21 1.41 -13.02
CA VAL A 386 -5.90 0.33 -13.98
C VAL A 386 -6.56 0.60 -15.34
N ARG A 387 -7.83 1.00 -15.34
CA ARG A 387 -8.57 1.29 -16.58
C ARG A 387 -7.98 2.49 -17.31
N LEU A 388 -7.60 3.54 -16.58
CA LEU A 388 -6.95 4.73 -17.14
C LEU A 388 -5.59 4.37 -17.77
N ALA A 389 -4.77 3.56 -17.09
CA ALA A 389 -3.49 3.11 -17.63
C ALA A 389 -3.66 2.28 -18.92
N GLU A 390 -4.62 1.36 -18.96
CA GLU A 390 -4.92 0.62 -20.19
C GLU A 390 -5.44 1.52 -21.33
N GLN A 391 -6.23 2.56 -21.00
CA GLN A 391 -6.69 3.53 -21.99
C GLN A 391 -5.54 4.35 -22.56
N CYS A 392 -4.59 4.76 -21.72
CA CYS A 392 -3.36 5.42 -22.16
C CYS A 392 -2.58 4.53 -23.15
N MET A 393 -2.33 3.26 -22.81
CA MET A 393 -1.67 2.30 -23.72
C MET A 393 -2.41 2.17 -25.05
N ARG A 394 -3.75 2.07 -25.02
CA ARG A 394 -4.55 1.97 -26.25
C ARG A 394 -4.46 3.25 -27.08
N ARG A 395 -4.46 4.44 -26.46
CA ARG A 395 -4.25 5.72 -27.16
C ARG A 395 -2.86 5.82 -27.77
N ASP A 396 -1.86 5.22 -27.15
CA ASP A 396 -0.52 5.09 -27.74
C ASP A 396 -0.48 4.13 -28.95
N GLY A 397 -1.57 3.42 -29.26
CA GLY A 397 -1.61 2.38 -30.30
C GLY A 397 -1.10 1.01 -29.82
N VAL A 398 -0.97 0.81 -28.50
CA VAL A 398 -0.42 -0.41 -27.89
C VAL A 398 -1.52 -1.22 -27.19
N HIS A 399 -1.55 -2.52 -27.44
CA HIS A 399 -2.47 -3.42 -26.73
C HIS A 399 -1.89 -3.78 -25.35
N PRO A 400 -2.64 -3.63 -24.23
CA PRO A 400 -2.11 -3.89 -22.89
C PRO A 400 -1.48 -5.28 -22.71
N ASP A 401 -2.06 -6.31 -23.32
CA ASP A 401 -1.50 -7.68 -23.25
C ASP A 401 -0.18 -7.85 -23.99
N VAL A 402 0.13 -7.01 -24.99
CA VAL A 402 1.45 -7.01 -25.64
C VAL A 402 2.46 -6.32 -24.71
N ALA A 403 2.11 -5.14 -24.20
CA ALA A 403 2.98 -4.37 -23.31
C ALA A 403 3.32 -5.11 -22.00
N LEU A 404 2.37 -5.88 -21.47
CA LEU A 404 2.48 -6.60 -20.20
C LEU A 404 2.70 -8.12 -20.37
N ASN A 405 2.98 -8.60 -21.58
CA ASN A 405 3.29 -10.02 -21.84
C ASN A 405 2.22 -11.02 -21.37
N PHE A 406 0.96 -10.74 -21.70
CA PHE A 406 -0.17 -11.66 -21.52
C PHE A 406 -0.61 -12.30 -22.85
N GLU A 407 -1.18 -13.50 -22.73
CA GLU A 407 -1.82 -14.24 -23.82
C GLU A 407 -3.20 -14.72 -23.37
N THR A 408 -4.09 -14.96 -24.34
CA THR A 408 -5.39 -15.61 -24.07
C THR A 408 -5.25 -17.10 -24.35
N ARG A 409 -5.48 -17.93 -23.34
CA ARG A 409 -5.60 -19.38 -23.49
C ARG A 409 -7.05 -19.81 -23.41
N LYS A 410 -7.45 -20.72 -24.29
CA LYS A 410 -8.75 -21.38 -24.21
C LYS A 410 -8.57 -22.70 -23.46
N ARG A 411 -9.41 -22.95 -22.47
CA ARG A 411 -9.53 -24.26 -21.82
C ARG A 411 -10.97 -24.71 -21.80
N THR A 412 -11.18 -26.01 -21.89
CA THR A 412 -12.51 -26.59 -21.72
C THR A 412 -12.70 -26.92 -20.24
N ALA A 413 -13.81 -26.47 -19.65
CA ALA A 413 -14.20 -26.78 -18.29
C ALA A 413 -15.65 -27.29 -18.27
N TRP A 414 -16.03 -28.07 -17.27
CA TRP A 414 -17.44 -28.46 -17.12
C TRP A 414 -18.25 -27.28 -16.59
N GLY A 415 -19.27 -26.86 -17.33
CA GLY A 415 -20.17 -25.80 -16.90
C GLY A 415 -21.21 -26.37 -15.93
N ALA A 416 -21.04 -26.17 -14.62
CA ALA A 416 -21.99 -26.67 -13.62
C ALA A 416 -23.45 -26.20 -13.84
N ARG A 417 -23.64 -25.06 -14.52
CA ARG A 417 -24.95 -24.52 -14.88
C ARG A 417 -25.54 -25.10 -16.17
N ASP A 418 -24.68 -25.47 -17.12
CA ASP A 418 -25.08 -25.88 -18.48
C ASP A 418 -24.96 -27.40 -18.68
N ASP A 419 -24.46 -28.12 -17.66
CA ASP A 419 -24.12 -29.54 -17.62
C ASP A 419 -23.43 -30.08 -18.88
N ARG A 420 -22.46 -29.29 -19.39
CA ARG A 420 -21.71 -29.62 -20.60
C ARG A 420 -20.31 -29.00 -20.59
N PRO A 421 -19.39 -29.49 -21.42
CA PRO A 421 -18.10 -28.84 -21.63
C PRO A 421 -18.29 -27.44 -22.21
N ILE A 422 -17.80 -26.41 -21.50
CA ILE A 422 -17.75 -25.02 -21.95
C ILE A 422 -16.31 -24.60 -22.20
N THR A 423 -16.06 -23.91 -23.31
CA THR A 423 -14.76 -23.27 -23.55
C THR A 423 -14.70 -21.95 -22.80
N ILE A 424 -13.79 -21.86 -21.84
CA ILE A 424 -13.46 -20.67 -21.08
C ILE A 424 -12.19 -20.07 -21.67
N SER A 425 -12.22 -18.77 -21.97
CA SER A 425 -11.02 -18.01 -22.35
C SER A 425 -10.44 -17.37 -21.09
N GLU A 426 -9.16 -17.60 -20.85
CA GLU A 426 -8.45 -17.14 -19.68
C GLU A 426 -7.23 -16.32 -20.10
N ARG A 427 -7.06 -15.15 -19.49
CA ARG A 427 -5.91 -14.28 -19.71
C ARG A 427 -4.80 -14.73 -18.76
N VAL A 428 -3.70 -15.23 -19.31
CA VAL A 428 -2.57 -15.76 -18.54
C VAL A 428 -1.26 -15.09 -18.97
N PRO A 429 -0.25 -15.00 -18.08
CA PRO A 429 1.06 -14.53 -18.50
C PRO A 429 1.67 -15.49 -19.55
N THR A 430 2.48 -14.94 -20.46
CA THR A 430 3.20 -15.75 -21.46
C THR A 430 4.07 -16.82 -20.81
N ARG A 431 4.38 -17.88 -21.56
CA ARG A 431 5.04 -19.08 -21.01
C ARG A 431 6.35 -18.79 -20.28
N ILE A 432 7.29 -18.08 -20.92
CA ILE A 432 8.60 -17.80 -20.32
C ILE A 432 8.47 -16.86 -19.11
N ARG A 433 7.59 -15.86 -19.20
CA ARG A 433 7.26 -15.01 -18.05
C ARG A 433 6.86 -15.83 -16.83
N ARG A 434 5.93 -16.79 -16.97
CA ARG A 434 5.50 -17.65 -15.86
C ARG A 434 6.62 -18.47 -15.23
N TRP A 435 7.64 -18.84 -16.00
CA TRP A 435 8.79 -19.59 -15.47
C TRP A 435 9.70 -18.72 -14.62
N LEU A 436 9.90 -17.46 -15.02
CA LEU A 436 10.80 -16.51 -14.33
C LEU A 436 10.12 -15.77 -13.18
N GLU A 437 8.78 -15.69 -13.19
CA GLU A 437 8.00 -14.88 -12.24
C GLU A 437 8.28 -15.19 -10.76
N PRO A 438 8.48 -16.44 -10.29
CA PRO A 438 8.84 -16.71 -8.90
C PRO A 438 10.14 -16.03 -8.46
N PHE A 439 11.22 -16.19 -9.22
CA PHE A 439 12.52 -15.57 -8.90
C PHE A 439 12.44 -14.04 -8.92
N VAL A 440 11.79 -13.48 -9.95
CA VAL A 440 11.62 -12.03 -10.06
C VAL A 440 10.71 -11.48 -8.95
N SER A 441 9.74 -12.26 -8.50
CA SER A 441 8.89 -11.93 -7.35
C SER A 441 9.68 -11.87 -6.04
N ASP A 442 10.75 -12.65 -5.89
CA ASP A 442 11.65 -12.54 -4.73
C ASP A 442 12.44 -11.22 -4.74
N ALA A 443 12.84 -10.75 -5.92
CA ALA A 443 13.44 -9.42 -6.12
C ALA A 443 12.47 -8.24 -5.88
N PHE A 444 11.15 -8.49 -5.87
CA PHE A 444 10.15 -7.47 -5.55
C PHE A 444 10.17 -7.12 -4.06
N LEU A 445 11.12 -6.31 -3.63
CA LEU A 445 11.21 -5.84 -2.24
C LEU A 445 10.51 -4.48 -2.09
N GLY A 446 10.04 -4.14 -0.89
CA GLY A 446 9.39 -2.85 -0.60
C GLY A 446 10.38 -1.68 -0.56
N GLY A 447 9.93 -0.50 -0.13
CA GLY A 447 10.81 0.68 0.01
C GLY A 447 11.91 0.51 1.08
N ARG A 448 12.96 1.34 1.00
CA ARG A 448 14.02 1.43 2.01
C ARG A 448 13.48 2.11 3.27
N ASN A 449 13.51 1.42 4.41
CA ASN A 449 12.95 1.94 5.66
C ASN A 449 13.90 1.62 6.83
N GLU A 450 14.60 2.64 7.33
CA GLU A 450 15.60 2.54 8.40
C GLU A 450 15.51 3.74 9.36
N CYS A 451 15.87 3.51 10.61
CA CYS A 451 16.07 4.53 11.63
C CYS A 451 17.57 4.59 11.95
N PHE A 452 18.21 5.71 11.65
CA PHE A 452 19.66 5.88 11.77
C PHE A 452 20.08 6.40 13.16
N GLN A 453 19.14 6.99 13.90
CA GLN A 453 19.32 7.44 15.28
C GLN A 453 18.16 6.94 16.16
N PHE A 454 18.42 6.73 17.45
CA PHE A 454 17.39 6.52 18.47
C PHE A 454 17.40 7.66 19.48
N GLY A 455 16.24 7.98 20.04
CA GLY A 455 16.06 9.04 21.04
C GLY A 455 15.93 10.43 20.42
N PRO A 456 16.04 11.50 21.23
CA PRO A 456 16.02 12.87 20.74
C PRO A 456 17.30 13.17 19.95
N SER A 457 17.13 13.83 18.80
CA SER A 457 18.23 14.39 18.03
C SER A 457 18.91 15.54 18.79
N LYS A 458 20.11 15.93 18.37
CA LYS A 458 20.65 17.25 18.76
C LYS A 458 19.73 18.34 18.20
N VAL A 459 19.76 19.53 18.82
CA VAL A 459 19.06 20.70 18.28
C VAL A 459 19.81 21.19 17.04
N GLY A 460 19.10 21.32 15.93
CA GLY A 460 19.61 21.72 14.63
C GLY A 460 18.48 21.73 13.60
N THR A 461 18.68 22.31 12.42
CA THR A 461 17.63 22.25 11.40
C THR A 461 17.65 20.90 10.71
N PHE A 462 16.51 20.21 10.70
CA PHE A 462 16.30 18.98 9.95
C PHE A 462 15.23 19.19 8.89
N TYR A 463 15.48 18.65 7.71
CA TYR A 463 14.64 18.71 6.53
C TYR A 463 14.13 17.30 6.22
N ASP A 464 12.89 17.19 5.77
CA ASP A 464 12.28 15.94 5.27
C ASP A 464 12.02 16.07 3.75
N PRO A 465 13.08 16.05 2.90
CA PRO A 465 12.94 15.91 1.46
C PRO A 465 12.30 14.57 1.07
N ASP A 466 11.35 14.61 0.15
CA ASP A 466 10.68 13.47 -0.47
C ASP A 466 10.92 13.48 -1.99
N LEU A 467 11.04 12.30 -2.61
CA LEU A 467 11.08 12.21 -4.08
C LEU A 467 9.73 12.61 -4.70
N ALA A 468 9.77 13.52 -5.66
CA ALA A 468 8.59 14.02 -6.37
C ALA A 468 7.89 12.90 -7.15
N GLY A 469 6.75 12.43 -6.64
CA GLY A 469 5.94 11.40 -7.31
C GLY A 469 6.59 10.03 -7.44
N ALA A 470 7.47 9.63 -6.50
CA ALA A 470 8.31 8.43 -6.50
C ALA A 470 7.80 7.26 -7.37
N TYR A 471 6.70 6.61 -6.98
CA TYR A 471 6.21 5.43 -7.71
C TYR A 471 5.61 5.74 -9.08
N VAL A 472 5.00 6.91 -9.27
CA VAL A 472 4.45 7.32 -10.58
C VAL A 472 5.58 7.61 -11.56
N THR A 473 6.60 8.33 -11.13
CA THR A 473 7.84 8.58 -11.89
C THR A 473 8.59 7.27 -12.13
N GLY A 474 8.67 6.40 -11.13
CA GLY A 474 9.26 5.07 -11.23
C GLY A 474 8.54 4.16 -12.23
N LEU A 475 7.22 4.25 -12.37
CA LEU A 475 6.50 3.50 -13.42
C LEU A 475 6.95 3.91 -14.83
N ALA A 476 7.33 5.18 -15.04
CA ALA A 476 7.87 5.65 -16.31
C ALA A 476 9.30 5.14 -16.58
N TYR A 477 10.05 4.65 -15.58
CA TYR A 477 11.37 4.04 -15.75
C TYR A 477 11.32 2.78 -16.62
N VAL A 478 10.22 2.03 -16.60
CA VAL A 478 10.16 0.67 -17.16
C VAL A 478 9.66 0.65 -18.61
N GLN A 479 10.34 -0.12 -19.46
CA GLN A 479 9.92 -0.41 -20.84
C GLN A 479 9.26 -1.80 -20.93
N ALA A 480 8.54 -2.07 -22.03
CA ALA A 480 7.97 -3.37 -22.30
C ALA A 480 9.08 -4.44 -22.32
N LEU A 481 8.84 -5.56 -21.64
CA LEU A 481 9.83 -6.64 -21.47
C LEU A 481 9.76 -7.65 -22.63
N ASP A 482 10.90 -8.12 -23.12
CA ASP A 482 10.99 -9.20 -24.11
C ASP A 482 11.40 -10.51 -23.44
N TYR A 483 10.42 -11.18 -22.82
CA TYR A 483 10.65 -12.48 -22.19
C TYR A 483 11.14 -13.56 -23.16
N SER A 484 10.89 -13.42 -24.47
CA SER A 484 11.35 -14.40 -25.47
C SER A 484 12.86 -14.40 -25.66
N LYS A 485 13.52 -13.28 -25.29
CA LYS A 485 14.97 -13.09 -25.36
C LYS A 485 15.62 -13.03 -23.98
N ALA A 486 14.92 -13.45 -22.93
CA ALA A 486 15.49 -13.50 -21.59
C ALA A 486 16.65 -14.52 -21.53
N TYR A 487 17.73 -14.17 -20.84
CA TYR A 487 18.92 -15.00 -20.70
C TYR A 487 19.53 -14.90 -19.30
N THR A 488 20.30 -15.91 -18.92
CA THR A 488 21.07 -15.89 -17.66
C THR A 488 22.50 -15.43 -17.92
N THR A 489 23.11 -14.79 -16.93
CA THR A 489 24.48 -14.27 -17.03
C THR A 489 25.18 -14.35 -15.68
N ARG A 490 26.52 -14.43 -15.72
CA ARG A 490 27.39 -14.15 -14.58
C ARG A 490 28.29 -12.94 -14.81
N ASP A 491 28.25 -12.38 -16.02
CA ASP A 491 28.92 -11.13 -16.33
C ASP A 491 28.12 -9.97 -15.74
N LEU A 492 28.79 -9.22 -14.87
CA LEU A 492 28.28 -8.06 -14.16
C LEU A 492 27.98 -6.89 -15.11
N GLN A 493 28.70 -6.78 -16.23
CA GLN A 493 28.50 -5.70 -17.21
C GLN A 493 27.10 -5.74 -17.84
N HIS A 494 26.51 -6.94 -17.94
CA HIS A 494 25.13 -7.11 -18.41
C HIS A 494 24.06 -6.63 -17.42
N LEU A 495 24.44 -6.26 -16.19
CA LEU A 495 23.55 -5.83 -15.11
C LEU A 495 23.62 -4.33 -14.82
N ILE A 496 24.44 -3.58 -15.58
CA ILE A 496 24.70 -2.15 -15.40
C ILE A 496 23.94 -1.36 -16.48
N GLY A 497 23.43 -0.19 -16.12
CA GLY A 497 22.73 0.72 -17.03
C GLY A 497 21.22 0.61 -16.96
N HIS A 498 20.54 1.22 -17.93
CA HIS A 498 19.08 1.08 -18.06
C HIS A 498 18.75 -0.30 -18.64
N VAL A 499 18.80 -1.33 -17.80
CA VAL A 499 18.50 -2.74 -18.15
C VAL A 499 17.50 -3.34 -17.16
N ALA A 500 16.67 -4.27 -17.64
CA ALA A 500 15.81 -5.08 -16.77
C ALA A 500 16.55 -6.35 -16.35
N ALA A 501 17.33 -6.25 -15.28
CA ALA A 501 18.05 -7.39 -14.73
C ALA A 501 17.82 -7.57 -13.23
N PHE A 502 17.88 -8.83 -12.81
CA PHE A 502 17.63 -9.30 -11.45
C PHE A 502 18.70 -10.32 -11.09
N ALA A 503 19.37 -10.14 -9.96
CA ALA A 503 20.45 -11.03 -9.55
C ALA A 503 20.36 -11.39 -8.07
N GLU A 504 20.58 -12.67 -7.78
CA GLU A 504 21.05 -13.13 -6.48
C GLU A 504 22.57 -13.08 -6.48
N MET A 505 23.14 -12.40 -5.48
CA MET A 505 24.56 -12.13 -5.43
C MET A 505 25.07 -12.07 -4.00
N LYS A 506 26.32 -12.48 -3.80
CA LYS A 506 27.07 -12.10 -2.61
C LYS A 506 27.66 -10.73 -2.83
N TYR A 507 27.71 -9.95 -1.76
CA TYR A 507 28.28 -8.61 -1.83
C TYR A 507 29.08 -8.29 -0.57
N LYS A 508 30.02 -7.36 -0.71
CA LYS A 508 30.75 -6.76 0.40
C LYS A 508 31.09 -5.30 0.10
N PHE A 509 30.60 -4.39 0.93
CA PHE A 509 30.91 -2.97 0.83
C PHE A 509 32.28 -2.64 1.45
N PRO A 510 32.94 -1.56 1.00
CA PRO A 510 34.15 -1.06 1.64
C PRO A 510 33.93 -0.76 3.13
N PRO A 511 34.92 -1.02 4.00
CA PRO A 511 34.86 -0.65 5.41
C PRO A 511 34.54 0.83 5.59
N GLY A 512 33.64 1.16 6.53
CA GLY A 512 33.21 2.54 6.78
C GLY A 512 32.04 3.03 5.92
N THR A 513 31.52 2.22 4.99
CA THR A 513 30.30 2.55 4.24
C THR A 513 29.14 2.82 5.19
N ARG A 514 28.67 4.07 5.26
CA ARG A 514 27.62 4.49 6.22
C ARG A 514 26.25 3.94 5.87
N PHE A 515 25.91 3.89 4.58
CA PHE A 515 24.57 3.55 4.10
C PHE A 515 24.60 2.51 2.97
N PRO A 516 24.95 1.24 3.25
CA PRO A 516 24.86 0.16 2.25
C PRO A 516 23.52 0.18 1.52
N CYS A 517 23.51 -0.07 0.21
CA CYS A 517 22.30 0.07 -0.61
C CYS A 517 21.60 -1.25 -0.92
N LEU A 518 22.24 -2.39 -0.68
CA LEU A 518 21.69 -3.71 -1.02
C LEU A 518 20.77 -4.25 0.08
N PRO A 519 19.50 -4.57 -0.24
CA PRO A 519 18.54 -5.03 0.74
C PRO A 519 18.70 -6.52 1.05
N GLN A 520 18.57 -6.89 2.33
CA GLN A 520 18.42 -8.26 2.80
C GLN A 520 17.09 -8.40 3.54
N ARG A 521 16.32 -9.45 3.23
CA ARG A 521 15.10 -9.77 3.98
C ARG A 521 15.47 -10.62 5.19
N VAL A 522 15.17 -10.11 6.39
CA VAL A 522 15.49 -10.78 7.66
C VAL A 522 14.19 -11.18 8.34
N GLY A 523 13.81 -12.46 8.21
CA GLY A 523 12.58 -13.03 8.76
C GLY A 523 11.37 -12.10 8.63
N ASP A 524 10.69 -11.86 9.75
CA ASP A 524 9.59 -10.91 9.89
C ASP A 524 10.03 -9.48 10.26
N PHE A 525 11.34 -9.24 10.42
CA PHE A 525 11.92 -7.93 10.78
C PHE A 525 12.05 -6.97 9.58
N GLY A 526 11.72 -7.44 8.37
CA GLY A 526 11.66 -6.65 7.15
C GLY A 526 13.01 -6.53 6.44
N LEU A 527 13.22 -5.41 5.73
CA LEU A 527 14.45 -5.16 4.96
C LEU A 527 15.54 -4.49 5.80
N TRP A 528 16.75 -5.01 5.67
CA TRP A 528 17.99 -4.61 6.33
C TRP A 528 19.08 -4.33 5.29
N PHE A 529 20.09 -3.53 5.65
CA PHE A 529 21.14 -3.08 4.75
C PHE A 529 22.52 -3.22 5.43
N ALA A 530 23.02 -4.46 5.48
CA ALA A 530 24.30 -4.80 6.12
C ALA A 530 25.50 -4.58 5.19
N GLN A 531 26.72 -4.59 5.77
CA GLN A 531 27.99 -4.40 5.04
C GLN A 531 28.30 -5.54 4.06
N GLU A 532 27.98 -6.78 4.42
CA GLU A 532 28.15 -7.94 3.56
C GLU A 532 27.02 -8.96 3.75
N GLY A 533 26.82 -9.82 2.75
CA GLY A 533 25.81 -10.87 2.78
C GLY A 533 25.38 -11.34 1.40
N ILE A 534 24.19 -11.95 1.33
CA ILE A 534 23.55 -12.39 0.09
C ILE A 534 22.28 -11.55 -0.10
N SER A 535 22.10 -10.99 -1.30
CA SER A 535 20.94 -10.16 -1.65
C SER A 535 20.39 -10.58 -3.01
N ILE A 536 19.06 -10.46 -3.15
CA ILE A 536 18.41 -10.44 -4.47
C ILE A 536 18.09 -8.98 -4.78
N ALA A 537 18.71 -8.44 -5.81
CA ALA A 537 18.64 -7.02 -6.17
C ALA A 537 18.35 -6.82 -7.66
N THR A 538 17.86 -5.63 -7.99
CA THR A 538 17.63 -5.19 -9.37
C THR A 538 18.83 -4.42 -9.93
N ALA A 539 18.92 -4.31 -11.26
CA ALA A 539 20.01 -3.60 -11.94
C ALA A 539 20.37 -2.21 -11.34
N PRO A 540 19.42 -1.30 -11.04
CA PRO A 540 19.76 -0.01 -10.41
C PRO A 540 20.49 -0.13 -9.07
N GLU A 541 20.12 -1.12 -8.25
CA GLU A 541 20.74 -1.33 -6.94
C GLU A 541 22.13 -1.94 -7.07
N ILE A 542 22.32 -2.82 -8.05
CA ILE A 542 23.62 -3.42 -8.39
C ILE A 542 24.57 -2.34 -8.90
N GLU A 543 24.11 -1.52 -9.86
CA GLU A 543 24.89 -0.41 -10.42
C GLU A 543 25.31 0.60 -9.34
N LEU A 544 24.39 0.96 -8.44
CA LEU A 544 24.73 1.81 -7.30
C LEU A 544 25.75 1.14 -6.36
N ALA A 545 25.58 -0.14 -6.04
CA ALA A 545 26.51 -0.84 -5.17
C ALA A 545 27.94 -0.84 -5.74
N LEU A 546 28.08 -1.00 -7.06
CA LEU A 546 29.37 -0.89 -7.74
C LEU A 546 29.94 0.52 -7.71
N ALA A 547 29.10 1.54 -7.92
CA ALA A 547 29.52 2.94 -7.79
C ALA A 547 30.00 3.28 -6.36
N MET A 548 29.43 2.61 -5.35
CA MET A 548 29.87 2.69 -3.95
C MET A 548 31.14 1.86 -3.65
N GLY A 549 31.68 1.14 -4.63
CA GLY A 549 32.89 0.31 -4.49
C GLY A 549 32.66 -1.07 -3.89
N ALA A 550 31.43 -1.60 -3.92
CA ALA A 550 31.16 -2.95 -3.42
C ALA A 550 31.79 -4.04 -4.30
N GLU A 551 32.35 -5.07 -3.65
CA GLU A 551 32.72 -6.33 -4.29
C GLU A 551 31.45 -7.16 -4.48
N ILE A 552 31.20 -7.66 -5.69
CA ILE A 552 29.98 -8.42 -6.03
C ILE A 552 30.36 -9.73 -6.74
N GLU A 553 29.83 -10.85 -6.24
CA GLU A 553 29.88 -12.17 -6.86
C GLU A 553 28.46 -12.60 -7.27
N ILE A 554 28.20 -12.71 -8.57
CA ILE A 554 26.89 -13.13 -9.10
C ILE A 554 26.71 -14.64 -8.90
N LEU A 555 25.72 -15.02 -8.09
CA LEU A 555 25.34 -16.43 -7.90
C LEU A 555 24.40 -16.88 -9.02
N PHE A 556 23.39 -16.07 -9.31
CA PHE A 556 22.43 -16.27 -10.37
C PHE A 556 21.86 -14.93 -10.82
N ALA A 557 21.83 -14.67 -12.12
CA ALA A 557 21.19 -13.48 -12.67
C ALA A 557 20.39 -13.79 -13.92
N VAL A 558 19.29 -13.06 -14.09
CA VAL A 558 18.43 -13.07 -15.27
C VAL A 558 18.35 -11.66 -15.84
N VAL A 559 18.62 -11.53 -17.13
CA VAL A 559 18.39 -10.31 -17.89
C VAL A 559 17.18 -10.54 -18.78
N ILE A 560 16.23 -9.61 -18.75
CA ILE A 560 15.04 -9.59 -19.61
C ILE A 560 15.18 -8.34 -20.50
N PRO A 561 15.61 -8.46 -21.75
CA PRO A 561 15.82 -7.30 -22.61
C PRO A 561 14.56 -6.45 -22.77
N TRP A 562 14.76 -5.15 -23.00
CA TRP A 562 13.66 -4.29 -23.44
C TRP A 562 13.21 -4.69 -24.83
N LYS A 563 11.89 -4.81 -25.01
CA LYS A 563 11.28 -5.12 -26.29
C LYS A 563 11.37 -3.89 -27.19
N LYS A 564 11.89 -4.07 -28.41
CA LYS A 564 12.04 -2.98 -29.38
C LYS A 564 10.70 -2.31 -29.60
N ARG A 565 10.71 -0.96 -29.63
CA ARG A 565 9.49 -0.17 -29.80
C ARG A 565 8.69 -0.60 -31.03
N ALA A 566 9.33 -0.74 -32.20
CA ALA A 566 8.65 -1.16 -33.44
C ALA A 566 7.91 -2.51 -33.31
N ASP A 567 8.51 -3.49 -32.63
CA ASP A 567 7.92 -4.83 -32.44
C ASP A 567 6.66 -4.76 -31.56
N VAL A 568 6.70 -3.95 -30.48
CA VAL A 568 5.53 -3.73 -29.60
C VAL A 568 4.34 -3.18 -30.38
N PHE A 569 4.58 -2.18 -31.23
CA PHE A 569 3.54 -1.55 -32.04
C PHE A 569 3.03 -2.49 -33.14
N LEU A 570 3.92 -3.24 -33.81
CA LEU A 570 3.54 -4.22 -34.84
C LEU A 570 2.63 -5.32 -34.29
N GLU A 571 3.03 -5.95 -33.18
CA GLU A 571 2.22 -6.99 -32.50
C GLU A 571 0.91 -6.43 -31.98
N SER A 572 0.93 -5.20 -31.45
CA SER A 572 -0.28 -4.51 -30.97
C SER A 572 -1.26 -4.26 -32.10
N ALA A 573 -0.78 -3.79 -33.26
CA ALA A 573 -1.63 -3.55 -34.42
C ALA A 573 -2.36 -4.84 -34.87
N GLN A 574 -1.72 -6.01 -34.80
CA GLN A 574 -2.36 -7.29 -35.10
C GLN A 574 -3.49 -7.61 -34.11
N ARG A 575 -3.24 -7.42 -32.82
CA ARG A 575 -4.25 -7.69 -31.76
C ARG A 575 -5.39 -6.69 -31.76
N LEU A 576 -5.12 -5.42 -32.07
CA LEU A 576 -6.13 -4.36 -32.19
C LEU A 576 -7.00 -4.52 -33.45
N ARG A 577 -6.46 -5.07 -34.55
CA ARG A 577 -7.20 -5.35 -35.81
C ARG A 577 -8.10 -6.60 -35.75
N THR A 578 -7.70 -7.64 -35.02
CA THR A 578 -8.44 -8.91 -34.90
C THR A 578 -9.91 -8.75 -34.44
N PRO A 579 -10.23 -7.92 -33.43
CA PRO A 579 -11.62 -7.71 -33.02
C PRO A 579 -12.45 -6.89 -34.03
N VAL A 580 -11.82 -6.10 -34.91
CA VAL A 580 -12.52 -5.34 -35.97
C VAL A 580 -13.05 -6.26 -37.07
N LYS A 581 -12.27 -7.28 -37.48
CA LYS A 581 -12.72 -8.30 -38.44
C LYS A 581 -13.85 -9.16 -37.87
N ALA A 582 -13.80 -9.51 -36.57
CA ALA A 582 -14.87 -10.25 -35.90
C ALA A 582 -16.16 -9.41 -35.77
N ALA A 583 -16.06 -8.13 -35.41
CA ALA A 583 -17.18 -7.20 -35.33
C ALA A 583 -17.84 -6.94 -36.70
N LYS A 584 -17.04 -6.77 -37.77
CA LYS A 584 -17.54 -6.67 -39.15
C LYS A 584 -18.28 -7.95 -39.59
N LYS A 585 -17.80 -9.14 -39.19
CA LYS A 585 -18.44 -10.42 -39.54
C LYS A 585 -19.78 -10.61 -38.83
N SER A 586 -19.92 -10.13 -37.58
CA SER A 586 -21.21 -10.14 -36.86
C SER A 586 -22.19 -9.07 -37.36
N ALA A 587 -21.70 -7.89 -37.77
CA ALA A 587 -22.55 -6.81 -38.28
C ALA A 587 -23.13 -7.12 -39.67
N LYS A 588 -22.36 -7.80 -40.53
CA LYS A 588 -22.82 -8.24 -41.86
C LYS A 588 -23.97 -9.26 -41.82
N ALA A 589 -24.25 -9.86 -40.66
CA ALA A 589 -25.30 -10.86 -40.50
C ALA A 589 -26.66 -10.29 -40.07
N THR A 590 -26.79 -8.98 -39.80
CA THR A 590 -28.05 -8.45 -39.22
C THR A 590 -28.73 -7.32 -39.98
N VAL A 591 -28.05 -6.42 -40.70
CA VAL A 591 -28.77 -5.36 -41.45
C VAL A 591 -27.93 -4.89 -42.64
N THR A 592 -28.50 -4.89 -43.84
CA THR A 592 -27.97 -4.19 -45.02
C THR A 592 -28.25 -2.70 -44.89
N GLY A 593 -27.21 -1.87 -44.80
CA GLY A 593 -27.30 -0.41 -44.84
C GLY A 593 -27.07 0.28 -43.50
N ILE A 594 -25.81 0.35 -43.07
CA ILE A 594 -25.37 1.38 -42.11
C ILE A 594 -24.05 1.94 -42.64
N ASP A 595 -24.07 3.25 -42.84
CA ASP A 595 -23.00 4.13 -43.30
C ASP A 595 -21.75 4.06 -42.40
N ASP A 596 -20.57 4.32 -42.97
CA ASP A 596 -19.23 4.12 -42.38
C ASP A 596 -18.87 5.14 -41.24
N GLY A 597 -19.85 5.61 -40.47
CA GLY A 597 -19.71 6.60 -39.37
C GLY A 597 -19.42 6.04 -37.97
N LEU A 598 -19.34 4.71 -37.80
CA LEU A 598 -19.22 4.05 -36.48
C LEU A 598 -17.80 3.97 -35.89
N LEU A 599 -16.84 4.67 -36.50
CA LEU A 599 -15.43 4.69 -36.06
C LEU A 599 -15.03 5.95 -35.29
N ASP A 600 -15.89 6.97 -35.23
CA ASP A 600 -15.66 8.19 -34.43
C ASP A 600 -16.02 8.02 -32.94
N GLU A 601 -16.76 6.98 -32.56
CA GLU A 601 -17.18 6.77 -31.15
C GLU A 601 -16.05 6.30 -30.22
N ALA A 602 -14.93 5.83 -30.77
CA ALA A 602 -13.83 5.29 -29.98
C ALA A 602 -12.88 6.37 -29.40
N VAL A 603 -13.15 7.64 -29.72
CA VAL A 603 -12.41 8.82 -29.24
C VAL A 603 -13.38 9.82 -28.58
N ARG A 604 -14.29 9.37 -27.71
CA ARG A 604 -14.88 10.27 -26.69
C ARG A 604 -13.83 10.46 -25.58
N GLY A 605 -12.93 11.38 -25.89
CA GLY A 605 -11.57 11.48 -25.37
C GLY A 605 -11.50 11.96 -23.93
N MET A 606 -10.84 11.17 -23.09
CA MET A 606 -9.98 11.66 -22.03
C MET A 606 -9.46 13.07 -22.35
N LEU A 607 -9.62 14.01 -21.39
CA LEU A 607 -9.30 15.44 -21.54
C LEU A 607 -7.95 15.61 -22.20
N GLU A 608 -7.88 16.35 -23.31
CA GLU A 608 -6.62 16.60 -23.98
C GLU A 608 -5.86 17.67 -23.21
N LEU A 609 -4.71 17.29 -22.67
CA LEU A 609 -3.85 18.19 -21.90
C LEU A 609 -2.83 18.84 -22.85
N PRO A 610 -2.60 20.16 -22.76
CA PRO A 610 -1.64 20.86 -23.60
C PRO A 610 -0.27 20.19 -23.57
N GLY A 611 0.29 19.95 -24.75
CA GLY A 611 1.61 19.33 -24.90
C GLY A 611 1.65 17.81 -24.67
N LEU A 612 0.54 17.16 -24.29
CA LEU A 612 0.50 15.70 -24.18
C LEU A 612 0.15 15.05 -25.53
N ALA A 613 1.10 14.28 -26.07
CA ALA A 613 0.90 13.44 -27.24
C ALA A 613 0.67 11.97 -26.84
N PHE A 614 -0.06 11.23 -27.68
CA PHE A 614 -0.25 9.79 -27.55
C PHE A 614 0.22 9.09 -28.85
N PRO A 615 1.33 8.34 -28.82
CA PRO A 615 2.31 8.25 -27.73
C PRO A 615 3.10 9.55 -27.52
N PRO A 616 3.71 9.75 -26.33
CA PRO A 616 4.66 10.81 -26.08
C PRO A 616 5.83 10.76 -27.07
N VAL A 617 6.47 11.92 -27.25
CA VAL A 617 7.66 12.05 -28.10
C VAL A 617 8.71 11.05 -27.64
N SER A 618 9.27 10.29 -28.59
CA SER A 618 10.34 9.35 -28.25
C SER A 618 11.60 10.14 -27.92
N HIS A 619 12.18 9.92 -26.74
CA HIS A 619 13.49 10.49 -26.39
C HIS A 619 14.62 9.49 -26.68
N GLY A 620 14.58 8.83 -27.84
CA GLY A 620 15.60 7.86 -28.25
C GLY A 620 15.58 6.51 -27.52
N ASP A 621 14.48 6.18 -26.82
CA ASP A 621 14.34 4.91 -26.11
C ASP A 621 14.33 3.70 -27.08
N THR A 622 15.08 2.66 -26.74
CA THR A 622 15.07 1.37 -27.46
C THR A 622 13.68 0.71 -27.46
N GLY A 623 12.96 0.79 -26.33
CA GLY A 623 11.66 0.15 -26.13
C GLY A 623 10.50 1.13 -25.94
N TYR A 624 9.29 0.58 -25.86
CA TYR A 624 8.07 1.33 -25.51
C TYR A 624 7.89 1.35 -23.98
N ARG A 625 7.55 2.51 -23.39
CA ARG A 625 7.27 2.69 -21.96
C ARG A 625 5.76 2.60 -21.67
N PRO A 626 5.24 1.47 -21.14
CA PRO A 626 3.80 1.25 -21.06
C PRO A 626 3.04 2.20 -20.12
N MET A 627 3.73 2.82 -19.17
CA MET A 627 3.11 3.64 -18.12
C MET A 627 3.42 5.13 -18.28
N GLU A 628 4.17 5.52 -19.31
CA GLU A 628 4.63 6.90 -19.48
C GLU A 628 3.48 7.87 -19.73
N SER A 629 2.62 7.60 -20.72
CA SER A 629 1.46 8.43 -21.01
C SER A 629 0.51 8.54 -19.81
N PHE A 630 0.38 7.46 -19.03
CA PHE A 630 -0.38 7.46 -17.78
C PHE A 630 0.25 8.37 -16.72
N ALA A 631 1.57 8.27 -16.51
CA ALA A 631 2.29 9.06 -15.54
C ALA A 631 2.23 10.56 -15.87
N ILE A 632 2.46 10.92 -17.14
CA ILE A 632 2.33 12.31 -17.63
C ILE A 632 0.90 12.81 -17.41
N TYR A 633 -0.09 12.06 -17.87
CA TYR A 633 -1.49 12.46 -17.77
C TYR A 633 -1.92 12.70 -16.33
N VAL A 634 -1.66 11.76 -15.43
CA VAL A 634 -2.10 11.89 -14.02
C VAL A 634 -1.40 13.08 -13.36
N ARG A 635 -0.11 13.31 -13.64
CA ARG A 635 0.63 14.41 -13.03
C ARG A 635 0.16 15.76 -13.56
N GLN A 636 0.03 15.92 -14.88
CA GLN A 636 -0.49 17.15 -15.49
C GLN A 636 -1.94 17.43 -15.08
N MET A 637 -2.82 16.42 -15.09
CA MET A 637 -4.21 16.55 -14.66
C MET A 637 -4.31 16.97 -13.19
N ARG A 638 -3.46 16.44 -12.32
CA ARG A 638 -3.42 16.81 -10.91
C ARG A 638 -2.99 18.25 -10.70
N LEU A 639 -2.07 18.77 -11.50
CA LEU A 639 -1.55 20.14 -11.40
C LEU A 639 -2.58 21.21 -11.81
N LEU A 640 -3.66 20.84 -12.50
CA LEU A 640 -4.77 21.75 -12.80
C LEU A 640 -5.54 22.20 -11.55
N PHE A 641 -5.42 21.46 -10.44
CA PHE A 641 -6.22 21.67 -9.24
C PHE A 641 -5.39 22.15 -8.04
N ARG A 642 -5.99 23.02 -7.23
CA ARG A 642 -5.45 23.50 -5.94
C ARG A 642 -5.18 22.33 -5.00
N ARG A 643 -4.06 22.38 -4.29
CA ARG A 643 -3.68 21.33 -3.31
C ARG A 643 -4.80 21.12 -2.29
N LYS A 644 -5.00 19.86 -1.87
CA LYS A 644 -6.04 19.41 -0.92
C LYS A 644 -7.49 19.53 -1.40
N SER A 645 -7.74 19.92 -2.66
CA SER A 645 -9.07 19.83 -3.28
C SER A 645 -9.48 18.38 -3.56
N LEU A 646 -10.75 18.12 -3.89
CA LEU A 646 -11.22 16.78 -4.16
C LEU A 646 -10.58 16.20 -5.41
N ALA A 647 -10.59 16.93 -6.52
CA ALA A 647 -10.00 16.47 -7.78
C ALA A 647 -8.48 16.26 -7.64
N PHE A 648 -7.79 17.13 -6.89
CA PHE A 648 -6.36 16.99 -6.60
C PHE A 648 -6.04 15.69 -5.84
N GLU A 649 -6.73 15.44 -4.72
CA GLU A 649 -6.51 14.23 -3.91
C GLU A 649 -6.98 12.96 -4.62
N PHE A 650 -8.05 13.04 -5.42
CA PHE A 650 -8.53 11.93 -6.23
C PHE A 650 -7.51 11.51 -7.30
N MET A 651 -6.97 12.48 -8.05
CA MET A 651 -5.92 12.20 -9.06
C MET A 651 -4.62 11.69 -8.44
N LYS A 652 -4.24 12.20 -7.27
CA LYS A 652 -3.09 11.69 -6.50
C LYS A 652 -3.23 10.19 -6.21
N VAL A 653 -4.42 9.77 -5.77
CA VAL A 653 -4.67 8.37 -5.42
C VAL A 653 -4.79 7.49 -6.66
N ILE A 654 -5.32 8.01 -7.77
CA ILE A 654 -5.27 7.33 -9.08
C ILE A 654 -3.82 7.04 -9.48
N GLY A 655 -2.92 8.03 -9.41
CA GLY A 655 -1.51 7.85 -9.76
C GLY A 655 -0.84 6.74 -8.97
N ASN A 656 -0.98 6.76 -7.64
CA ASN A 656 -0.42 5.75 -6.75
C ASN A 656 -1.11 4.38 -6.87
N GLY A 657 -2.33 4.33 -7.39
CA GLY A 657 -3.15 3.13 -7.48
C GLY A 657 -2.65 2.08 -8.47
N VAL A 658 -1.99 2.50 -9.56
CA VAL A 658 -1.48 1.57 -10.60
C VAL A 658 -0.31 0.75 -10.08
N TYR A 659 0.67 1.38 -9.43
CA TYR A 659 1.83 0.68 -8.89
C TYR A 659 1.43 -0.46 -7.95
N GLY A 660 0.50 -0.20 -7.01
CA GLY A 660 -0.01 -1.24 -6.10
C GLY A 660 -0.70 -2.41 -6.83
N LYS A 661 -1.26 -2.18 -8.03
CA LYS A 661 -1.88 -3.19 -8.87
C LYS A 661 -0.87 -3.99 -9.71
N VAL A 662 0.26 -3.38 -10.08
CA VAL A 662 1.39 -4.06 -10.73
C VAL A 662 2.02 -5.10 -9.80
N GLY A 663 2.16 -4.79 -8.50
CA GLY A 663 2.67 -5.73 -7.50
C GLY A 663 1.65 -6.73 -6.93
N GLN A 664 0.37 -6.65 -7.31
CA GLN A 664 -0.69 -7.49 -6.74
C GLN A 664 -0.50 -8.97 -7.14
N GLY A 665 -0.67 -9.89 -6.18
CA GLY A 665 -0.60 -11.34 -6.43
C GLY A 665 0.76 -11.98 -6.20
N HIS A 666 1.82 -11.19 -6.00
CA HIS A 666 3.20 -11.69 -5.90
C HIS A 666 3.72 -11.90 -4.47
N LYS A 667 3.05 -11.33 -3.45
CA LYS A 667 3.48 -11.39 -2.04
C LYS A 667 2.59 -12.20 -1.11
N GLY A 668 1.81 -13.14 -1.65
CA GLY A 668 1.01 -14.06 -0.84
C GLY A 668 -0.04 -13.39 0.07
N LYS A 669 -0.45 -12.14 -0.23
CA LYS A 669 -1.41 -11.41 0.60
C LYS A 669 -2.74 -12.17 0.62
N ARG A 670 -3.24 -12.47 1.81
CA ARG A 670 -4.55 -13.11 2.00
C ARG A 670 -5.61 -12.08 2.36
N GLN A 671 -6.85 -12.36 1.95
CA GLN A 671 -8.02 -11.57 2.27
C GLN A 671 -9.19 -12.51 2.56
N PHE A 672 -9.97 -12.18 3.59
CA PHE A 672 -11.21 -12.91 3.88
C PHE A 672 -12.27 -12.61 2.80
N GLY A 673 -12.74 -13.65 2.12
CA GLY A 673 -13.79 -13.60 1.11
C GLY A 673 -15.16 -13.88 1.74
N PRO A 674 -16.12 -12.93 1.74
CA PRO A 674 -17.46 -13.14 2.28
C PRO A 674 -18.22 -14.26 1.56
N ARG A 675 -18.03 -14.38 0.25
CA ARG A 675 -18.67 -15.39 -0.59
C ARG A 675 -18.32 -16.81 -0.17
N GLU A 676 -17.06 -17.04 0.17
CA GLU A 676 -16.55 -18.40 0.45
C GLU A 676 -16.24 -18.63 1.92
N MET A 677 -16.40 -17.60 2.76
CA MET A 677 -16.18 -17.63 4.21
C MET A 677 -14.76 -18.08 4.61
N GLU A 678 -13.77 -17.82 3.76
CA GLU A 678 -12.39 -18.26 3.94
C GLU A 678 -11.38 -17.17 3.58
N SER A 679 -10.17 -17.27 4.15
CA SER A 679 -9.05 -16.39 3.80
C SER A 679 -8.36 -16.90 2.54
N ARG A 680 -8.61 -16.24 1.41
CA ARG A 680 -8.05 -16.58 0.10
C ARG A 680 -6.84 -15.72 -0.26
N LEU A 681 -5.94 -16.27 -1.06
CA LEU A 681 -4.86 -15.50 -1.67
C LEU A 681 -5.46 -14.48 -2.63
N VAL A 682 -5.05 -13.22 -2.52
CA VAL A 682 -5.42 -12.17 -3.46
C VAL A 682 -4.70 -12.46 -4.78
N GLY A 683 -5.48 -12.83 -5.81
CA GLY A 683 -4.96 -13.12 -7.14
C GLY A 683 -4.38 -11.90 -7.87
N PRO A 684 -3.76 -12.11 -9.05
CA PRO A 684 -3.21 -11.03 -9.86
C PRO A 684 -4.30 -10.08 -10.38
N SER A 685 -3.91 -8.83 -10.62
CA SER A 685 -4.72 -7.83 -11.32
C SER A 685 -4.44 -7.86 -12.83
N ARG A 686 -5.20 -7.08 -13.61
CA ARG A 686 -4.95 -6.92 -15.05
C ARG A 686 -3.58 -6.32 -15.38
N MET A 687 -2.97 -5.60 -14.43
CA MET A 687 -1.66 -4.96 -14.56
C MET A 687 -0.53 -5.73 -13.87
N SER A 688 -0.81 -6.86 -13.20
CA SER A 688 0.20 -7.56 -12.41
C SER A 688 1.39 -7.97 -13.28
N GLU A 689 2.59 -7.60 -12.84
CA GLU A 689 3.88 -7.92 -13.46
C GLU A 689 4.99 -7.76 -12.42
N ALA A 690 5.55 -8.89 -11.95
CA ALA A 690 6.56 -8.92 -10.90
C ALA A 690 7.84 -8.17 -11.30
N ALA A 691 8.26 -8.26 -12.56
CA ALA A 691 9.48 -7.60 -13.04
C ALA A 691 9.36 -6.08 -12.97
N ILE A 692 8.24 -5.53 -13.41
CA ILE A 692 7.96 -4.09 -13.33
C ILE A 692 7.89 -3.68 -11.86
N ALA A 693 7.16 -4.42 -11.01
CA ALA A 693 7.06 -4.11 -9.58
C ALA A 693 8.43 -4.07 -8.89
N ALA A 694 9.28 -5.06 -9.16
CA ALA A 694 10.63 -5.16 -8.63
C ALA A 694 11.51 -4.01 -9.10
N LEU A 695 11.55 -3.72 -10.41
CA LEU A 695 12.36 -2.65 -10.99
C LEU A 695 11.96 -1.26 -10.48
N VAL A 696 10.65 -0.98 -10.37
CA VAL A 696 10.17 0.29 -9.83
C VAL A 696 10.67 0.47 -8.39
N CYS A 697 10.48 -0.52 -7.52
CA CYS A 697 10.94 -0.42 -6.14
C CYS A 697 12.46 -0.33 -6.02
N GLY A 698 13.18 -1.17 -6.77
CA GLY A 698 14.64 -1.21 -6.75
C GLY A 698 15.25 0.09 -7.26
N PHE A 699 14.68 0.67 -8.32
CA PHE A 699 15.08 1.99 -8.80
C PHE A 699 14.89 3.09 -7.74
N ILE A 700 13.73 3.15 -7.08
CA ILE A 700 13.51 4.14 -6.01
C ILE A 700 14.47 3.92 -4.82
N ARG A 701 14.71 2.67 -4.43
CA ARG A 701 15.70 2.36 -3.38
C ARG A 701 17.11 2.78 -3.78
N ALA A 702 17.49 2.60 -5.04
CA ALA A 702 18.78 3.04 -5.58
C ALA A 702 18.89 4.57 -5.57
N VAL A 703 17.86 5.31 -6.02
CA VAL A 703 17.88 6.79 -5.98
C VAL A 703 18.06 7.31 -4.55
N VAL A 704 17.23 6.84 -3.61
CA VAL A 704 17.36 7.23 -2.21
C VAL A 704 18.69 6.77 -1.60
N GLY A 705 19.17 5.58 -1.99
CA GLY A 705 20.47 5.07 -1.56
C GLY A 705 21.64 5.91 -2.04
N GLU A 706 21.58 6.45 -3.25
CA GLU A 706 22.60 7.33 -3.80
C GLU A 706 22.64 8.67 -3.08
N ILE A 707 21.47 9.26 -2.78
CA ILE A 707 21.37 10.49 -1.98
C ILE A 707 21.99 10.28 -0.59
N LEU A 708 21.63 9.19 0.10
CA LEU A 708 22.19 8.87 1.41
C LEU A 708 23.71 8.67 1.36
N TRP A 709 24.20 7.94 0.35
CA TRP A 709 25.63 7.67 0.18
C TRP A 709 26.44 8.96 -0.04
N LYS A 710 25.90 9.92 -0.77
CA LYS A 710 26.53 11.22 -1.08
C LYS A 710 26.40 12.26 0.02
N LEU A 711 25.71 11.97 1.12
CA LEU A 711 25.66 12.90 2.26
C LEU A 711 27.07 13.20 2.79
N PRO A 712 27.37 14.46 3.14
CA PRO A 712 28.63 14.82 3.77
C PRO A 712 28.94 13.95 4.99
N ALA A 713 30.22 13.69 5.27
CA ALA A 713 30.63 12.89 6.41
C ALA A 713 30.13 13.46 7.76
N SER A 714 30.01 14.79 7.86
CA SER A 714 29.48 15.50 9.02
C SER A 714 27.94 15.54 9.09
N ALA A 715 27.24 15.19 8.01
CA ALA A 715 25.78 15.24 7.96
C ALA A 715 25.15 14.16 8.83
N THR A 716 24.06 14.51 9.49
CA THR A 716 23.22 13.66 10.32
C THR A 716 22.01 13.19 9.52
N ALA A 717 21.83 11.88 9.43
CA ALA A 717 20.58 11.29 8.99
C ALA A 717 19.84 10.72 10.20
N ILE A 718 18.55 11.02 10.34
CA ILE A 718 17.69 10.50 11.40
C ILE A 718 16.97 9.24 10.94
N SER A 719 16.36 9.28 9.75
CA SER A 719 15.61 8.16 9.21
C SER A 719 15.41 8.27 7.70
N VAL A 720 15.05 7.16 7.08
CA VAL A 720 14.58 7.08 5.70
C VAL A 720 13.31 6.24 5.66
N THR A 721 12.30 6.70 4.92
CA THR A 721 11.01 6.02 4.76
C THR A 721 10.57 6.03 3.30
N THR A 722 10.94 4.97 2.57
CA THR A 722 10.58 4.69 1.17
C THR A 722 11.21 5.64 0.17
N ASP A 723 10.72 6.88 0.12
CA ASP A 723 11.04 7.95 -0.82
C ASP A 723 11.41 9.27 -0.12
N GLY A 724 11.20 9.35 1.19
CA GLY A 724 11.57 10.50 2.02
C GLY A 724 12.65 10.18 3.04
N MET A 725 13.39 11.19 3.45
CA MET A 725 14.48 11.07 4.43
C MET A 725 14.55 12.30 5.32
N LEU A 726 14.82 12.10 6.60
CA LEU A 726 14.95 13.18 7.57
C LEU A 726 16.42 13.41 7.88
N ILE A 727 16.98 14.52 7.39
CA ILE A 727 18.43 14.82 7.38
C ILE A 727 18.70 16.29 7.71
N ASP A 728 19.91 16.63 8.14
CA ASP A 728 20.33 18.01 8.47
C ASP A 728 20.98 18.76 7.28
N VAL A 729 20.83 18.25 6.07
CA VAL A 729 21.29 18.89 4.84
C VAL A 729 20.09 19.51 4.12
N PRO A 730 20.10 20.81 3.82
CA PRO A 730 19.01 21.44 3.11
C PRO A 730 18.93 20.98 1.64
N PRO A 731 17.73 20.91 1.03
CA PRO A 731 17.52 20.41 -0.34
C PRO A 731 18.46 20.99 -1.40
N GLU A 732 18.73 22.30 -1.32
CA GLU A 732 19.58 23.03 -2.25
C GLU A 732 21.07 22.69 -2.15
N GLN A 733 21.51 22.05 -1.06
CA GLN A 733 22.90 21.61 -0.86
C GLN A 733 23.09 20.10 -1.07
N MET A 734 22.05 19.37 -1.45
CA MET A 734 22.15 17.93 -1.71
C MET A 734 22.92 17.66 -3.02
N ASP A 735 23.89 16.75 -2.96
CA ASP A 735 24.56 16.26 -4.16
C ASP A 735 23.66 15.27 -4.92
N LEU A 736 22.93 15.78 -5.90
CA LEU A 736 22.05 15.01 -6.79
C LEU A 736 22.70 14.68 -8.15
N SER A 737 24.03 14.82 -8.27
CA SER A 737 24.77 14.62 -9.53
C SER A 737 24.97 13.15 -9.92
N GLY A 738 24.64 12.23 -9.02
CA GLY A 738 24.80 10.80 -9.21
C GLY A 738 23.97 10.24 -10.37
N GLU A 739 24.33 9.05 -10.85
CA GLU A 739 23.71 8.44 -12.03
C GLU A 739 22.24 8.08 -11.76
N MET A 740 21.91 7.59 -10.56
CA MET A 740 20.53 7.24 -10.22
C MET A 740 19.65 8.50 -10.13
N CYS A 741 20.16 9.56 -9.48
CA CYS A 741 19.49 10.86 -9.37
C CYS A 741 19.32 11.51 -10.74
N ARG A 742 20.35 11.53 -11.60
CA ARG A 742 20.25 12.05 -12.97
C ARG A 742 19.21 11.30 -13.79
N ARG A 743 19.16 9.96 -13.71
CA ARG A 743 18.10 9.17 -14.37
C ARG A 743 16.72 9.49 -13.84
N TYR A 744 16.59 9.67 -12.53
CA TYR A 744 15.32 10.01 -11.91
C TYR A 744 14.86 11.42 -12.32
N GLN A 745 15.74 12.42 -12.30
CA GLN A 745 15.46 13.76 -12.79
C GLN A 745 15.07 13.74 -14.27
N ALA A 746 15.76 12.98 -15.12
CA ALA A 746 15.39 12.84 -16.53
C ALA A 746 13.98 12.24 -16.73
N LEU A 747 13.51 11.38 -15.81
CA LEU A 747 12.12 10.90 -15.80
C LEU A 747 11.16 11.95 -15.26
N VAL A 748 11.56 12.72 -14.25
CA VAL A 748 10.80 13.88 -13.76
C VAL A 748 10.60 14.87 -14.90
N ASP A 749 11.63 15.17 -15.68
CA ASP A 749 11.59 16.08 -16.83
C ASP A 749 10.65 15.60 -17.93
N ARG A 750 10.44 14.28 -18.05
CA ARG A 750 9.42 13.70 -18.93
C ARG A 750 8.01 13.84 -18.38
N VAL A 751 7.81 13.52 -17.11
CA VAL A 751 6.46 13.38 -16.52
C VAL A 751 5.90 14.67 -15.91
N ALA A 752 6.76 15.60 -15.50
CA ALA A 752 6.44 17.01 -15.28
C ALA A 752 7.70 17.86 -15.51
N PRO A 753 7.89 18.31 -16.76
CA PRO A 753 9.03 19.15 -17.14
C PRO A 753 9.16 20.37 -16.23
N GLY A 754 10.39 20.81 -15.94
CA GLY A 754 10.65 22.02 -15.15
C GLY A 754 10.44 21.89 -13.64
N THR A 755 10.22 20.68 -13.13
CA THR A 755 10.08 20.42 -11.68
C THR A 755 11.31 19.71 -11.12
N SER A 756 11.61 19.95 -9.84
CA SER A 756 12.69 19.24 -9.13
C SER A 756 12.28 17.80 -8.77
N MET A 757 13.25 16.89 -8.75
CA MET A 757 13.07 15.55 -8.20
C MET A 757 12.84 15.51 -6.69
N ILE A 758 13.17 16.59 -5.95
CA ILE A 758 12.98 16.70 -4.50
C ILE A 758 11.86 17.69 -4.18
N GLU A 759 10.94 17.28 -3.30
CA GLU A 759 9.94 18.13 -2.66
C GLU A 759 10.20 18.18 -1.14
N LEU A 760 10.37 19.37 -0.55
CA LEU A 760 10.49 19.52 0.89
C LEU A 760 9.12 19.39 1.56
N LYS A 761 8.98 18.48 2.53
CA LYS A 761 7.70 18.19 3.18
C LYS A 761 7.58 18.72 4.60
N HIS A 762 8.65 18.60 5.38
CA HIS A 762 8.71 19.06 6.76
C HIS A 762 10.08 19.71 7.01
N GLN A 763 10.09 20.64 7.96
CA GLN A 763 11.31 21.25 8.48
C GLN A 763 11.13 21.48 9.99
N VAL A 764 12.10 21.07 10.80
CA VAL A 764 11.97 20.98 12.26
C VAL A 764 13.31 21.22 12.96
N ARG A 765 13.31 21.65 14.23
CA ARG A 765 14.52 21.96 15.01
C ARG A 765 15.02 20.82 15.89
N GLN A 766 14.13 19.91 16.28
CA GLN A 766 14.49 18.69 17.00
C GLN A 766 13.40 17.63 16.83
N VAL A 767 13.82 16.37 16.71
CA VAL A 767 12.93 15.21 16.60
C VAL A 767 13.29 14.13 17.61
N PHE A 768 12.28 13.40 18.07
CA PHE A 768 12.46 12.15 18.79
C PHE A 768 12.28 10.97 17.83
N ALA A 769 13.33 10.19 17.64
CA ALA A 769 13.33 8.99 16.81
C ALA A 769 13.21 7.73 17.69
N ALA A 770 12.04 7.10 17.72
CA ALA A 770 11.83 5.88 18.50
C ALA A 770 12.23 4.62 17.72
N ARG A 771 11.90 4.57 16.43
CA ARG A 771 12.11 3.42 15.53
C ARG A 771 11.79 3.79 14.08
N THR A 772 11.96 2.86 13.14
CA THR A 772 11.52 3.04 11.75
C THR A 772 10.04 3.43 11.69
N ARG A 773 9.73 4.55 11.00
CA ARG A 773 8.40 5.18 10.93
C ARG A 773 7.82 5.66 12.27
N GLY A 774 8.68 5.88 13.26
CA GLY A 774 8.40 6.36 14.61
C GLY A 774 9.17 7.65 14.93
N GLN A 775 8.86 8.76 14.25
CA GLN A 775 9.53 10.06 14.37
C GLN A 775 8.51 11.13 14.78
N PHE A 776 8.85 11.93 15.80
CA PHE A 776 7.97 12.96 16.37
C PHE A 776 8.73 14.26 16.56
N THR A 777 8.16 15.40 16.18
CA THR A 777 8.76 16.70 16.48
C THR A 777 8.70 17.02 17.97
N THR A 778 9.84 17.37 18.55
CA THR A 778 9.96 17.88 19.93
C THR A 778 10.13 19.40 19.94
N LEU A 779 10.82 19.95 18.94
CA LEU A 779 10.97 21.40 18.75
C LEU A 779 10.63 21.77 17.29
N PRO A 780 9.57 22.55 17.04
CA PRO A 780 9.20 22.99 15.69
C PRO A 780 10.20 24.00 15.14
N ASP A 781 10.17 24.21 13.82
CA ASP A 781 10.89 25.30 13.15
C ASP A 781 9.86 26.28 12.57
N GLY A 782 9.65 27.42 13.23
CA GLY A 782 8.61 28.38 12.86
C GLY A 782 7.24 27.72 12.62
N ASP A 783 6.62 28.07 11.49
CA ASP A 783 5.32 27.53 11.06
C ASP A 783 5.42 26.32 10.11
N HIS A 784 6.63 25.75 9.96
CA HIS A 784 6.81 24.60 9.09
C HIS A 784 6.03 23.36 9.60
N PRO A 785 5.51 22.51 8.68
CA PRO A 785 4.80 21.30 9.07
C PRO A 785 5.62 20.36 9.96
N LEU A 786 5.00 19.82 11.00
CA LEU A 786 5.64 18.89 11.96
C LEU A 786 5.81 17.48 11.39
N VAL A 787 6.86 16.78 11.83
CA VAL A 787 7.08 15.36 11.57
C VAL A 787 6.29 14.51 12.58
N ILE A 788 5.32 13.72 12.10
CA ILE A 788 4.42 12.92 12.95
C ILE A 788 4.23 11.50 12.38
N ALA A 789 5.29 10.69 12.46
CA ALA A 789 5.25 9.28 12.08
C ALA A 789 5.03 8.40 13.32
N LYS A 790 3.81 7.84 13.49
CA LYS A 790 3.34 7.19 14.73
C LYS A 790 3.68 5.71 14.91
N ALA A 791 4.47 5.12 14.02
CA ALA A 791 4.83 3.70 14.03
C ALA A 791 3.61 2.77 14.19
N GLY A 792 2.46 3.15 13.60
CA GLY A 792 1.20 2.40 13.69
C GLY A 792 0.34 2.69 14.94
N HIS A 793 0.82 3.48 15.90
CA HIS A 793 0.06 3.89 17.07
C HIS A 793 -0.99 4.95 16.70
N LYS A 794 -2.11 4.95 17.44
CA LYS A 794 -3.11 6.02 17.38
C LYS A 794 -3.07 6.80 18.69
N VAL A 795 -3.34 8.09 18.58
CA VAL A 795 -3.48 8.98 19.73
C VAL A 795 -4.76 8.61 20.48
N VAL A 796 -4.65 8.48 21.79
CA VAL A 796 -5.80 8.28 22.69
C VAL A 796 -6.43 9.64 22.90
N LEU A 797 -7.73 9.77 22.62
CA LEU A 797 -8.47 11.04 22.73
C LEU A 797 -9.22 11.07 24.06
N ASP A 798 -8.50 11.40 25.13
CA ASP A 798 -9.05 11.60 26.47
C ASP A 798 -9.18 13.10 26.81
N GLY A 799 -9.67 13.41 28.01
CA GLY A 799 -9.92 14.79 28.44
C GLY A 799 -11.26 15.37 27.98
N ASP A 800 -11.41 16.69 28.14
CA ASP A 800 -12.56 17.45 27.66
C ASP A 800 -12.52 17.65 26.12
N GLU A 801 -13.56 18.23 25.55
CA GLU A 801 -13.68 18.38 24.09
C GLU A 801 -12.57 19.25 23.50
N ALA A 802 -12.16 20.31 24.21
CA ALA A 802 -11.07 21.18 23.78
C ALA A 802 -9.73 20.42 23.74
N HIS A 803 -9.45 19.59 24.74
CA HIS A 803 -8.25 18.76 24.77
C HIS A 803 -8.27 17.69 23.67
N ARG A 804 -9.40 17.02 23.44
CA ARG A 804 -9.56 16.06 22.33
C ARG A 804 -9.33 16.72 20.99
N GLN A 805 -9.86 17.92 20.78
CA GLN A 805 -9.67 18.66 19.53
C GLN A 805 -8.20 19.09 19.35
N TRP A 806 -7.52 19.48 20.43
CA TRP A 806 -6.09 19.74 20.40
C TRP A 806 -5.26 18.48 20.10
N LEU A 807 -5.59 17.32 20.69
CA LEU A 807 -4.96 16.02 20.39
C LEU A 807 -5.16 15.56 18.96
N MET A 808 -6.17 16.09 18.26
CA MET A 808 -6.38 15.86 16.82
C MET A 808 -5.51 16.77 15.95
N SER A 809 -5.01 17.88 16.48
CA SER A 809 -4.06 18.76 15.78
C SER A 809 -2.68 18.10 15.62
N PRO A 810 -1.88 18.48 14.60
CA PRO A 810 -0.51 18.00 14.45
C PRO A 810 0.33 18.17 15.73
N ALA A 811 0.26 19.32 16.39
CA ALA A 811 1.02 19.60 17.61
C ALA A 811 0.63 18.66 18.76
N GLY A 812 -0.67 18.49 19.02
CA GLY A 812 -1.15 17.59 20.07
C GLY A 812 -0.84 16.11 19.79
N GLN A 813 -0.91 15.68 18.52
CA GLN A 813 -0.49 14.33 18.15
C GLN A 813 1.00 14.09 18.38
N SER A 814 1.85 15.08 18.08
CA SER A 814 3.30 14.99 18.32
C SER A 814 3.60 14.95 19.82
N ASP A 815 3.02 15.86 20.61
CA ASP A 815 3.20 15.90 22.06
C ASP A 815 2.78 14.58 22.74
N PHE A 816 1.61 14.03 22.39
CA PHE A 816 1.15 12.75 22.91
C PHE A 816 2.17 11.64 22.66
N MET A 817 2.70 11.55 21.44
CA MET A 817 3.65 10.49 21.08
C MET A 817 5.00 10.67 21.75
N VAL A 818 5.47 11.91 21.93
CA VAL A 818 6.69 12.20 22.71
C VAL A 818 6.49 11.78 24.16
N ARG A 819 5.39 12.19 24.81
CA ARG A 819 5.08 11.79 26.20
C ARG A 819 4.96 10.28 26.35
N LEU A 820 4.31 9.63 25.39
CA LEU A 820 4.22 8.16 25.36
C LEU A 820 5.62 7.55 25.27
N ALA A 821 6.49 8.05 24.40
CA ALA A 821 7.86 7.57 24.30
C ALA A 821 8.63 7.77 25.61
N LEU A 822 8.57 8.95 26.23
CA LEU A 822 9.31 9.27 27.45
C LEU A 822 8.84 8.44 28.66
N ASN A 823 7.53 8.26 28.81
CA ASN A 823 6.93 7.66 29.99
C ASN A 823 6.66 6.16 29.86
N ARG A 824 7.01 5.55 28.71
CA ARG A 824 6.73 4.12 28.48
C ARG A 824 7.37 3.20 29.51
N TYR A 825 6.69 2.08 29.75
CA TYR A 825 7.16 0.99 30.61
C TYR A 825 6.93 -0.38 29.95
N PRO A 826 7.66 -1.43 30.37
CA PRO A 826 7.57 -2.75 29.76
C PRO A 826 6.15 -3.31 29.84
N GLY A 827 5.64 -3.82 28.72
CA GLY A 827 4.29 -4.39 28.65
C GLY A 827 3.15 -3.36 28.62
N GLN A 828 3.45 -2.05 28.58
CA GLN A 828 2.41 -1.02 28.43
C GLN A 828 1.53 -1.30 27.20
N VAL A 829 0.23 -1.12 27.39
CA VAL A 829 -0.79 -1.21 26.35
C VAL A 829 -1.54 0.10 26.27
N LEU A 830 -1.98 0.45 25.06
CA LEU A 830 -2.99 1.48 24.85
C LEU A 830 -4.31 0.77 24.57
N VAL A 831 -5.36 1.18 25.29
CA VAL A 831 -6.72 0.72 25.00
C VAL A 831 -7.18 1.44 23.75
N ARG A 832 -7.58 0.67 22.73
CA ARG A 832 -8.08 1.22 21.48
C ARG A 832 -9.32 0.48 21.03
N ASP A 833 -10.33 1.24 20.65
CA ASP A 833 -11.50 0.70 19.96
C ASP A 833 -11.11 0.16 18.59
N MET A 834 -11.27 -1.16 18.44
CA MET A 834 -11.00 -1.90 17.23
C MET A 834 -12.31 -2.46 16.69
N PRO A 835 -12.59 -2.30 15.38
CA PRO A 835 -13.76 -2.93 14.80
C PRO A 835 -13.64 -4.44 14.85
N PHE A 836 -14.76 -5.15 14.94
CA PHE A 836 -14.79 -6.59 14.67
C PHE A 836 -14.11 -6.89 13.33
N SER A 837 -13.37 -8.00 13.28
CA SER A 837 -12.85 -8.49 12.00
C SER A 837 -14.01 -8.92 11.10
N ALA A 838 -13.84 -8.81 9.78
CA ALA A 838 -14.88 -9.23 8.84
C ALA A 838 -15.23 -10.73 9.02
N ARG A 839 -14.24 -11.56 9.35
CA ARG A 839 -14.43 -12.98 9.68
C ARG A 839 -15.36 -13.14 10.88
N GLN A 840 -15.01 -12.53 12.03
CA GLN A 840 -15.83 -12.60 13.25
C GLN A 840 -17.25 -12.08 13.02
N GLN A 841 -17.40 -10.99 12.28
CA GLN A 841 -18.71 -10.40 11.98
C GLN A 841 -19.59 -11.39 11.18
N LEU A 842 -19.03 -12.00 10.13
CA LEU A 842 -19.77 -12.87 9.22
C LEU A 842 -20.00 -14.28 9.76
N GLU A 843 -19.08 -14.82 10.56
CA GLU A 843 -19.24 -16.15 11.18
C GLU A 843 -20.31 -16.15 12.27
N ASN A 844 -20.42 -15.06 13.03
CA ASN A 844 -21.35 -14.96 14.15
C ASN A 844 -22.66 -14.22 13.81
N ASP A 845 -22.86 -13.84 12.54
CA ASP A 845 -23.97 -12.99 12.08
C ASP A 845 -24.11 -11.72 12.95
N TRP A 846 -22.98 -11.11 13.32
CA TRP A 846 -22.92 -9.93 14.20
C TRP A 846 -23.05 -8.62 13.43
N ASP A 847 -23.56 -7.61 14.13
CA ASP A 847 -23.51 -6.24 13.64
C ASP A 847 -22.11 -5.67 13.77
N PHE A 848 -21.84 -4.64 12.97
CA PHE A 848 -20.60 -3.89 13.13
C PHE A 848 -20.58 -3.16 14.46
N GLN A 849 -19.59 -3.49 15.28
CA GLN A 849 -19.27 -2.80 16.52
C GLN A 849 -17.75 -2.65 16.62
N LYS A 850 -17.33 -1.76 17.51
CA LYS A 850 -15.95 -1.66 17.98
C LYS A 850 -15.89 -2.15 19.41
N GLU A 851 -14.80 -2.85 19.75
CA GLU A 851 -14.50 -3.25 21.12
C GLU A 851 -13.14 -2.67 21.54
N PRO A 852 -13.01 -2.27 22.81
CA PRO A 852 -11.72 -1.92 23.39
C PRO A 852 -10.78 -3.12 23.24
N LYS A 853 -9.61 -2.88 22.65
CA LYS A 853 -8.54 -3.86 22.52
C LYS A 853 -7.24 -3.26 23.00
N ASP A 854 -6.56 -4.01 23.83
CA ASP A 854 -5.22 -3.66 24.30
C ASP A 854 -4.22 -3.81 23.15
N VAL A 855 -3.60 -2.70 22.77
CA VAL A 855 -2.54 -2.66 21.77
C VAL A 855 -1.23 -2.35 22.48
N LYS A 856 -0.30 -3.30 22.46
CA LYS A 856 1.03 -3.14 23.07
C LYS A 856 1.77 -1.94 22.45
N VAL A 857 2.32 -1.08 23.31
CA VAL A 857 3.20 0.01 22.91
C VAL A 857 4.53 -0.56 22.41
N ALA A 858 4.87 -0.26 21.17
CA ALA A 858 6.06 -0.79 20.51
C ALA A 858 6.94 0.36 19.99
N LEU A 859 7.57 1.09 20.92
CA LEU A 859 8.43 2.24 20.63
C LEU A 859 9.93 2.00 20.95
N GLU A 860 10.31 0.76 21.25
CA GLU A 860 11.72 0.40 21.31
C GLU A 860 12.36 0.35 19.91
N PHE A 861 13.66 0.64 19.86
CA PHE A 861 14.45 0.59 18.63
C PHE A 861 14.33 -0.77 17.92
N ASP A 862 14.29 -0.76 16.59
CA ASP A 862 14.04 -1.96 15.79
C ASP A 862 15.28 -2.81 15.48
N PHE A 863 16.48 -2.31 15.80
CA PHE A 863 17.77 -2.99 15.59
C PHE A 863 18.05 -3.38 14.14
N LYS A 864 17.40 -2.75 13.15
CA LYS A 864 17.81 -2.86 11.74
C LYS A 864 19.24 -2.39 11.48
N ARG A 865 19.78 -1.60 12.41
CA ARG A 865 21.15 -1.08 12.44
C ARG A 865 21.77 -1.29 13.80
N MET A 866 23.09 -1.29 13.87
CA MET A 866 23.85 -1.48 15.10
C MET A 866 23.99 -0.16 15.86
N PRO A 867 23.50 -0.05 17.10
CA PRO A 867 23.66 1.15 17.92
C PRO A 867 25.12 1.45 18.29
N VAL A 868 25.50 2.73 18.28
CA VAL A 868 26.82 3.26 18.67
C VAL A 868 26.68 4.64 19.34
N ASP A 869 27.71 5.09 20.07
CA ASP A 869 27.75 6.43 20.69
C ASP A 869 26.52 6.76 21.57
N ALA A 870 26.24 5.89 22.54
CA ALA A 870 25.13 6.07 23.47
C ALA A 870 25.39 7.20 24.47
N ARG A 871 24.40 8.08 24.63
CA ARG A 871 24.51 9.33 25.39
C ARG A 871 23.16 9.81 25.89
N MET A 872 23.14 10.70 26.88
CA MET A 872 21.92 11.37 27.33
C MET A 872 21.78 12.71 26.61
N VAL A 873 20.63 12.95 25.98
CA VAL A 873 20.33 14.17 25.23
C VAL A 873 19.05 14.82 25.76
N GLN A 874 19.03 16.15 25.82
CA GLN A 874 17.88 16.94 26.26
C GLN A 874 16.75 16.86 25.24
N VAL A 875 15.52 16.64 25.72
CA VAL A 875 14.31 16.70 24.92
C VAL A 875 13.74 18.12 25.08
N GLU A 876 13.98 18.97 24.09
CA GLU A 876 13.51 20.35 24.11
C GLU A 876 11.98 20.39 24.11
N GLY A 877 11.41 21.36 24.85
CA GLY A 877 9.97 21.46 25.08
C GLY A 877 9.43 20.54 26.20
N PHE A 878 10.21 19.58 26.70
CA PHE A 878 9.76 18.62 27.72
C PHE A 878 10.60 18.61 29.01
N GLY A 879 11.73 19.32 29.04
CA GLY A 879 12.53 19.51 30.28
C GLY A 879 13.19 18.25 30.84
N VAL A 880 13.23 17.14 30.07
CA VAL A 880 13.82 15.86 30.49
C VAL A 880 14.93 15.42 29.53
N LYS A 881 15.90 14.64 30.03
CA LYS A 881 16.89 13.96 29.19
C LYS A 881 16.44 12.54 28.89
N HIS A 882 16.75 12.04 27.69
CA HIS A 882 16.51 10.66 27.29
C HIS A 882 17.76 10.09 26.61
N LEU A 883 17.93 8.77 26.70
CA LEU A 883 18.96 8.03 25.97
C LEU A 883 18.81 8.28 24.46
N ALA A 884 19.91 8.63 23.82
CA ALA A 884 20.06 8.69 22.39
C ALA A 884 21.31 7.92 21.97
N PHE A 885 21.31 7.39 20.75
CA PHE A 885 22.49 6.78 20.14
C PHE A 885 22.40 6.87 18.62
N ASP A 886 23.55 6.93 17.97
CA ASP A 886 23.65 6.84 16.52
C ASP A 886 23.75 5.37 16.11
N THR A 887 23.80 5.09 14.81
CA THR A 887 23.89 3.72 14.32
C THR A 887 24.82 3.56 13.12
N VAL A 888 25.43 2.40 13.03
CA VAL A 888 26.21 1.94 11.88
C VAL A 888 25.53 0.70 11.29
N PRO A 889 25.76 0.35 10.01
CA PRO A 889 25.20 -0.89 9.47
C PRO A 889 25.82 -2.09 10.18
N TRP A 890 25.05 -3.17 10.30
CA TRP A 890 25.57 -4.43 10.79
C TRP A 890 26.64 -4.98 9.83
N PRO A 891 27.67 -5.70 10.33
CA PRO A 891 28.58 -6.44 9.45
C PRO A 891 27.81 -7.42 8.56
N THR A 892 26.92 -8.23 9.17
CA THR A 892 26.02 -9.16 8.48
C THR A 892 24.62 -9.07 9.07
N ALA A 893 23.61 -9.43 8.27
CA ALA A 893 22.22 -9.47 8.72
C ALA A 893 22.02 -10.45 9.89
N ASP A 894 22.62 -11.64 9.82
CA ASP A 894 22.55 -12.69 10.86
C ASP A 894 22.99 -12.20 12.24
N GLN A 895 24.06 -11.39 12.29
CA GLN A 895 24.55 -10.84 13.55
C GLN A 895 23.52 -9.92 14.20
N GLY A 896 22.92 -9.02 13.43
CA GLY A 896 21.94 -8.13 13.99
C GLY A 896 20.59 -8.84 14.25
N GLU A 897 20.21 -9.86 13.47
CA GLU A 897 19.04 -10.70 13.77
C GLU A 897 19.18 -11.39 15.13
N LEU A 898 20.37 -11.93 15.41
CA LEU A 898 20.69 -12.52 16.71
C LEU A 898 20.55 -11.49 17.84
N VAL A 899 21.15 -10.30 17.68
CA VAL A 899 21.05 -9.23 18.69
C VAL A 899 19.60 -8.78 18.87
N ARG A 900 18.85 -8.65 17.77
CA ARG A 900 17.43 -8.30 17.79
C ARG A 900 16.61 -9.33 18.56
N THR A 901 16.86 -10.62 18.35
CA THR A 901 16.20 -11.72 19.05
C THR A 901 16.47 -11.67 20.55
N ILE A 902 17.72 -11.42 20.94
CA ILE A 902 18.10 -11.23 22.35
C ILE A 902 17.38 -10.00 22.94
N PHE A 903 17.32 -8.91 22.19
CA PHE A 903 16.64 -7.68 22.60
C PHE A 903 15.12 -7.89 22.78
N ASP A 904 14.49 -8.66 21.89
CA ASP A 904 13.06 -8.95 21.94
C ASP A 904 12.65 -9.67 23.24
N ARG A 905 13.56 -10.47 23.80
CA ARG A 905 13.41 -11.05 25.14
C ARG A 905 13.68 -10.03 26.24
N TRP A 906 14.79 -9.29 26.16
CA TRP A 906 15.18 -8.32 27.19
C TRP A 906 14.12 -7.21 27.40
N ARG A 907 13.53 -6.71 26.32
CA ARG A 907 12.52 -5.64 26.35
C ARG A 907 11.16 -6.06 26.92
N GLN A 908 10.96 -7.34 27.24
CA GLN A 908 9.74 -7.79 27.91
C GLN A 908 9.60 -7.20 29.31
N THR A 909 10.74 -6.94 29.98
CA THR A 909 10.80 -6.42 31.34
C THR A 909 11.62 -5.14 31.46
N ASN A 910 12.11 -4.58 30.34
CA ASN A 910 12.97 -3.40 30.32
C ASN A 910 12.63 -2.46 29.15
N CYS A 911 13.02 -1.18 29.25
CA CYS A 911 12.94 -0.19 28.18
C CYS A 911 14.29 0.55 28.08
N LEU A 912 14.65 1.06 26.89
CA LEU A 912 15.84 1.90 26.71
C LEU A 912 15.52 3.39 26.91
N LYS A 913 15.76 3.94 28.11
CA LYS A 913 15.48 5.36 28.42
C LYS A 913 16.64 6.11 29.03
N SER A 914 17.53 5.42 29.76
CA SER A 914 18.70 6.01 30.43
C SER A 914 20.00 5.29 30.05
N MET A 915 21.12 5.86 30.49
CA MET A 915 22.43 5.20 30.35
C MET A 915 22.53 3.92 31.20
N ASP A 916 21.80 3.84 32.32
CA ASP A 916 21.73 2.61 33.11
C ASP A 916 20.98 1.50 32.37
N ASP A 917 19.89 1.83 31.68
CA ASP A 917 19.18 0.89 30.81
C ASP A 917 20.09 0.35 29.72
N TRP A 918 20.86 1.26 29.10
CA TRP A 918 21.84 0.94 28.07
C TRP A 918 22.93 -0.01 28.59
N ASN A 919 23.50 0.28 29.76
CA ASN A 919 24.53 -0.56 30.39
C ASN A 919 23.98 -1.96 30.73
N ARG A 920 22.75 -2.03 31.26
CA ARG A 920 22.05 -3.30 31.52
C ARG A 920 21.80 -4.09 30.24
N TRP A 921 21.41 -3.43 29.17
CA TRP A 921 21.24 -4.04 27.85
C TRP A 921 22.58 -4.59 27.31
N ARG A 922 23.65 -3.79 27.30
CA ARG A 922 24.98 -4.22 26.84
C ARG A 922 25.49 -5.43 27.59
N ALA A 923 25.27 -5.47 28.91
CA ALA A 923 25.62 -6.62 29.73
C ALA A 923 24.86 -7.89 29.33
N GLU A 924 23.53 -7.81 29.15
CA GLU A 924 22.71 -8.94 28.72
C GLU A 924 23.12 -9.45 27.33
N MET A 925 23.31 -8.53 26.38
CA MET A 925 23.75 -8.84 25.03
C MET A 925 25.09 -9.59 25.05
N THR A 926 26.10 -9.05 25.76
CA THR A 926 27.45 -9.64 25.84
C THR A 926 27.41 -11.03 26.48
N LEU A 927 26.66 -11.19 27.57
CA LEU A 927 26.50 -12.46 28.26
C LEU A 927 25.91 -13.55 27.35
N ARG A 928 24.91 -13.21 26.54
CA ARG A 928 24.25 -14.18 25.65
C ARG A 928 25.05 -14.49 24.41
N LEU A 929 25.67 -13.51 23.78
CA LEU A 929 26.53 -13.72 22.61
C LEU A 929 27.72 -14.65 22.94
N ARG A 930 28.27 -14.56 24.16
CA ARG A 930 29.35 -15.45 24.64
C ARG A 930 28.87 -16.87 25.01
N ASN A 931 27.56 -17.08 25.15
CA ASN A 931 26.95 -18.37 25.52
C ASN A 931 26.13 -18.96 24.36
N ARG A 932 26.80 -19.44 23.29
CA ARG A 932 26.18 -20.00 22.06
C ARG A 932 25.12 -21.11 22.29
N ARG A 933 25.15 -21.83 23.42
CA ARG A 933 24.11 -22.83 23.79
C ARG A 933 22.80 -22.21 24.30
N ILE A 934 22.84 -21.05 24.96
CA ILE A 934 21.64 -20.31 25.41
C ILE A 934 20.90 -19.75 24.18
N VAL A 935 21.66 -19.24 23.20
CA VAL A 935 21.13 -18.77 21.91
C VAL A 935 20.39 -19.89 21.16
N ARG A 936 20.91 -21.13 21.13
CA ARG A 936 20.21 -22.27 20.48
C ARG A 936 18.89 -22.64 21.15
N VAL A 937 18.79 -22.53 22.48
CA VAL A 937 17.54 -22.80 23.21
C VAL A 937 16.51 -21.70 22.92
N ASP A 938 16.96 -20.45 22.78
CA ASP A 938 16.08 -19.32 22.45
C ASP A 938 15.62 -19.31 20.99
N LEU A 939 16.50 -19.69 20.04
CA LEU A 939 16.14 -19.88 18.62
C LEU A 939 15.10 -21.01 18.47
N ALA A 940 15.27 -22.12 19.19
CA ALA A 940 14.29 -23.20 19.21
C ALA A 940 12.96 -22.79 19.87
N ALA A 941 12.99 -21.88 20.86
CA ALA A 941 11.79 -21.35 21.50
C ALA A 941 11.07 -20.33 20.61
N SER A 942 11.78 -19.49 19.84
CA SER A 942 11.18 -18.56 18.88
C SER A 942 10.51 -19.28 17.71
N ASP A 943 11.11 -20.38 17.22
CA ASP A 943 10.50 -21.22 16.18
C ASP A 943 9.19 -21.86 16.65
N SER A 944 9.10 -22.25 17.93
CA SER A 944 7.86 -22.79 18.51
C SER A 944 6.77 -21.73 18.73
N ALA A 945 7.15 -20.46 18.98
CA ALA A 945 6.20 -19.35 19.14
C ALA A 945 5.69 -18.80 17.79
N ALA A 946 6.43 -19.00 16.70
CA ALA A 946 6.00 -18.64 15.34
C ALA A 946 4.91 -19.59 14.80
N VAL A 947 4.78 -20.81 15.35
CA VAL A 947 3.80 -21.81 14.90
C VAL A 947 2.44 -21.67 15.59
N SER A 948 2.32 -20.91 16.69
CA SER A 948 1.09 -20.82 17.49
C SER A 948 0.32 -19.50 17.33
N SER A 949 0.19 -18.96 16.11
CA SER A 949 -0.64 -17.77 15.85
C SER A 949 -2.04 -18.07 15.30
N GLU A 950 -2.57 -19.28 15.49
CA GLU A 950 -4.00 -19.61 15.30
C GLU A 950 -4.43 -20.73 16.26
N SER A 951 -4.94 -20.38 17.45
CA SER A 951 -6.03 -21.11 18.16
C SER A 951 -6.34 -20.48 19.53
N ASP A 952 -7.57 -20.69 19.96
CA ASP A 952 -8.31 -20.06 21.04
C ASP A 952 -7.67 -19.97 22.45
N SER A 953 -8.21 -18.98 23.18
CA SER A 953 -8.12 -18.81 24.63
C SER A 953 -8.58 -20.04 25.42
N LYS A 954 -7.80 -20.46 26.43
CA LYS A 954 -8.21 -20.48 27.85
C LYS A 954 -7.13 -21.07 28.79
N ASP A 955 -7.20 -20.56 30.03
CA ASP A 955 -6.77 -21.13 31.30
C ASP A 955 -5.29 -21.03 31.75
N GLY A 956 -5.07 -20.06 32.64
CA GLY A 956 -4.56 -20.31 33.99
C GLY A 956 -3.20 -21.01 34.12
N ALA A 957 -2.12 -20.30 33.82
CA ALA A 957 -0.79 -20.68 34.29
C ALA A 957 -0.24 -19.60 35.24
N THR A 958 -0.17 -19.95 36.51
CA THR A 958 0.51 -19.22 37.58
C THR A 958 1.96 -18.91 37.20
N ALA A 959 2.42 -17.73 37.65
CA ALA A 959 3.77 -17.18 37.42
C ALA A 959 4.88 -18.23 37.63
N GLY A 960 5.38 -18.81 36.54
CA GLY A 960 6.52 -19.70 36.52
C GLY A 960 7.83 -18.92 36.69
N GLY A 961 8.47 -19.07 37.86
CA GLY A 961 9.70 -18.37 38.21
C GLY A 961 10.84 -18.58 37.20
N SER A 962 11.38 -17.46 36.72
CA SER A 962 12.58 -17.39 35.87
C SER A 962 13.75 -18.14 36.52
N THR A 963 14.10 -19.31 35.97
CA THR A 963 15.28 -20.09 36.35
C THR A 963 16.37 -19.91 35.31
N THR A 964 17.50 -19.30 35.70
CA THR A 964 18.68 -19.20 34.84
C THR A 964 19.54 -20.44 34.98
N ARG A 965 19.71 -21.17 33.87
CA ARG A 965 20.65 -22.28 33.72
C ARG A 965 21.93 -21.74 33.08
N GLY A 966 23.09 -22.14 33.61
CA GLY A 966 24.39 -21.75 33.04
C GLY A 966 24.98 -22.88 32.20
N VAL A 967 26.24 -22.71 31.80
CA VAL A 967 26.96 -23.41 30.71
C VAL A 967 26.90 -24.96 30.74
N THR A 968 26.57 -25.56 31.89
CA THR A 968 26.49 -27.02 32.12
C THR A 968 25.08 -27.59 32.23
N GLY A 969 24.02 -26.77 32.16
CA GLY A 969 22.63 -27.19 32.38
C GLY A 969 22.16 -27.16 33.83
N ARG A 970 23.02 -26.83 34.81
CA ARG A 970 22.61 -26.58 36.21
C ARG A 970 21.98 -25.21 36.38
N VAL A 971 21.01 -25.09 37.30
CA VAL A 971 20.39 -23.83 37.72
C VAL A 971 21.37 -23.06 38.62
N TYR A 972 21.70 -21.81 38.27
CA TYR A 972 22.71 -21.03 39.01
C TYR A 972 22.10 -20.08 40.05
N ALA A 973 20.84 -19.67 39.91
CA ALA A 973 20.04 -19.00 40.94
C ALA A 973 18.55 -19.00 40.54
N ARG A 974 17.65 -18.96 41.54
CA ARG A 974 16.26 -18.50 41.38
C ARG A 974 16.24 -16.99 41.69
N GLY A 975 15.43 -16.21 40.98
CA GLY A 975 15.50 -14.73 40.94
C GLY A 975 15.61 -13.97 42.28
N GLY A 976 16.21 -12.77 42.21
CA GLY A 976 16.43 -11.82 43.32
C GLY A 976 17.40 -10.70 42.90
N GLU A 977 17.46 -9.60 43.67
CA GLU A 977 18.31 -8.41 43.39
C GLU A 977 19.82 -8.72 43.40
N ASP A 978 20.28 -9.69 44.19
CA ASP A 978 21.72 -10.02 44.37
C ASP A 978 22.30 -11.06 43.37
N LYS A 979 21.68 -11.20 42.18
CA LYS A 979 22.01 -12.29 41.25
C LYS A 979 23.47 -12.28 40.80
N TYR A 980 24.06 -11.10 40.60
CA TYR A 980 25.44 -10.95 40.13
C TYR A 980 26.44 -11.17 41.26
N LEU A 981 26.16 -10.65 42.45
CA LEU A 981 26.98 -10.88 43.65
C LEU A 981 27.14 -12.38 43.94
N ARG A 982 26.07 -13.17 43.86
CA ARG A 982 26.14 -14.63 44.08
C ARG A 982 27.03 -15.35 43.06
N ILE A 983 27.02 -14.90 41.80
CA ILE A 983 27.89 -15.45 40.74
C ILE A 983 29.35 -15.11 41.04
N VAL A 984 29.65 -13.89 41.44
CA VAL A 984 31.01 -13.44 41.76
C VAL A 984 31.55 -14.16 42.99
N VAL A 985 30.76 -14.24 44.07
CA VAL A 985 31.14 -14.97 45.29
C VAL A 985 31.50 -16.41 44.96
N ARG A 986 30.66 -17.12 44.20
CA ARG A 986 30.92 -18.52 43.81
C ARG A 986 32.16 -18.66 42.92
N THR A 987 32.36 -17.73 41.99
CA THR A 987 33.53 -17.74 41.10
C THR A 987 34.81 -17.47 41.90
N PHE A 988 34.74 -16.56 42.88
CA PHE A 988 35.86 -16.26 43.79
C PHE A 988 36.23 -17.49 44.63
N LEU A 989 35.24 -18.17 45.21
CA LEU A 989 35.49 -19.44 45.92
C LEU A 989 36.15 -20.50 45.01
N SER A 990 35.74 -20.55 43.74
CA SER A 990 36.32 -21.48 42.77
C SER A 990 37.76 -21.11 42.43
N ALA A 991 38.07 -19.81 42.30
CA ALA A 991 39.41 -19.29 42.03
C ALA A 991 40.34 -19.55 43.22
N PHE A 992 39.84 -19.35 44.44
CA PHE A 992 40.54 -19.61 45.68
C PHE A 992 40.92 -21.08 45.83
N VAL A 993 39.98 -22.00 45.63
CA VAL A 993 40.23 -23.44 45.77
C VAL A 993 41.18 -23.96 44.70
N LYS A 994 41.11 -23.39 43.48
CA LYS A 994 41.95 -23.76 42.34
C LYS A 994 43.27 -23.01 42.28
N ARG A 995 43.55 -22.12 43.24
CA ARG A 995 44.75 -21.29 43.31
C ARG A 995 45.01 -20.50 42.02
N ALA A 996 43.95 -19.95 41.44
CA ALA A 996 43.98 -19.23 40.18
C ALA A 996 43.77 -17.72 40.37
N TRP A 997 44.06 -16.93 39.34
CA TRP A 997 43.79 -15.48 39.28
C TRP A 997 44.44 -14.71 40.46
N GLY A 998 45.72 -14.97 40.69
CA GLY A 998 46.49 -14.32 41.75
C GLY A 998 46.34 -14.93 43.15
N LEU A 999 45.67 -16.07 43.31
CA LEU A 999 45.48 -16.76 44.60
C LEU A 999 46.39 -18.00 44.78
N SER A 1000 47.65 -17.92 44.39
CA SER A 1000 48.63 -19.04 44.48
C SER A 1000 48.94 -19.47 45.92
N GLU A 1001 49.05 -18.50 46.83
CA GLU A 1001 49.27 -18.70 48.27
C GLU A 1001 48.33 -17.82 49.09
N PRO A 1002 47.06 -18.21 49.25
CA PRO A 1002 46.05 -17.33 49.83
C PRO A 1002 46.20 -17.09 51.34
N GLY A 1003 47.11 -17.79 52.04
CA GLY A 1003 47.34 -17.59 53.48
C GLY A 1003 46.16 -17.92 54.40
N LEU A 1004 45.11 -18.57 53.89
CA LEU A 1004 43.89 -18.95 54.60
C LEU A 1004 43.53 -20.40 54.25
N SER A 1005 43.12 -21.18 55.24
CA SER A 1005 42.46 -22.46 55.00
C SER A 1005 41.04 -22.24 54.46
N GLN A 1006 40.45 -23.27 53.85
CA GLN A 1006 39.08 -23.21 53.33
C GLN A 1006 38.03 -22.97 54.45
N ALA A 1007 38.33 -23.40 55.68
CA ALA A 1007 37.48 -23.16 56.84
C ALA A 1007 37.55 -21.69 57.28
N GLU A 1008 38.75 -21.13 57.38
CA GLU A 1008 38.95 -19.73 57.74
C GLU A 1008 38.37 -18.78 56.68
N LEU A 1009 38.44 -19.13 55.39
CA LEU A 1009 37.82 -18.33 54.32
C LEU A 1009 36.29 -18.26 54.47
N ALA A 1010 35.64 -19.40 54.76
CA ALA A 1010 34.18 -19.46 54.89
C ALA A 1010 33.70 -18.63 56.10
N THR A 1011 34.40 -18.75 57.23
CA THR A 1011 34.15 -17.95 58.44
C THR A 1011 34.33 -16.46 58.15
N TRP A 1012 35.46 -16.09 57.55
CA TRP A 1012 35.76 -14.70 57.25
C TRP A 1012 34.74 -14.06 56.31
N LEU A 1013 34.37 -14.72 55.20
CA LEU A 1013 33.35 -14.17 54.29
C LEU A 1013 31.99 -13.99 54.97
N THR A 1014 31.61 -14.92 55.86
CA THR A 1014 30.36 -14.85 56.61
C THR A 1014 30.37 -13.68 57.60
N GLU A 1015 31.48 -13.43 58.30
CA GLU A 1015 31.66 -12.27 59.19
C GLU A 1015 31.60 -10.94 58.44
N GLN A 1016 32.04 -10.91 57.18
CA GLN A 1016 31.97 -9.74 56.30
C GLN A 1016 30.60 -9.56 55.63
N GLY A 1017 29.59 -10.33 56.01
CA GLY A 1017 28.21 -10.20 55.51
C GLY A 1017 27.90 -11.02 54.25
N TYR A 1018 28.79 -11.91 53.81
CA TYR A 1018 28.58 -12.82 52.67
C TYR A 1018 28.42 -14.26 53.17
N PRO A 1019 27.19 -14.77 53.36
CA PRO A 1019 26.97 -16.06 54.01
C PRO A 1019 27.55 -17.20 53.15
N VAL A 1020 28.67 -17.78 53.62
CA VAL A 1020 29.40 -18.86 52.96
C VAL A 1020 29.73 -19.94 53.99
N LYS A 1021 29.26 -21.16 53.76
CA LYS A 1021 29.57 -22.29 54.64
C LYS A 1021 30.78 -23.05 54.12
N LEU A 1022 31.50 -23.77 54.98
CA LEU A 1022 32.65 -24.60 54.59
C LEU A 1022 32.34 -25.58 53.43
N HIS A 1023 31.12 -26.11 53.39
CA HIS A 1023 30.70 -27.00 52.30
C HIS A 1023 30.65 -26.30 50.92
N ASP A 1024 30.40 -24.99 50.87
CA ASP A 1024 30.36 -24.22 49.62
C ASP A 1024 31.77 -24.06 49.05
N VAL A 1025 32.74 -23.77 49.91
CA VAL A 1025 34.16 -23.66 49.54
C VAL A 1025 34.70 -25.00 49.07
N LYS A 1026 34.50 -26.09 49.83
CA LYS A 1026 34.97 -27.44 49.45
C LYS A 1026 34.42 -27.88 48.09
N ASN A 1027 33.16 -27.55 47.79
CA ASN A 1027 32.53 -27.91 46.53
C ASN A 1027 32.88 -26.99 45.36
N ALA A 1028 33.40 -25.78 45.63
CA ALA A 1028 33.73 -24.80 44.59
C ALA A 1028 34.82 -25.30 43.63
N GLY A 1029 35.76 -26.13 44.09
CA GLY A 1029 36.82 -26.73 43.26
C GLY A 1029 36.31 -27.57 42.08
N ARG A 1030 35.06 -28.06 42.14
CA ARG A 1030 34.41 -28.80 41.03
C ARG A 1030 33.87 -27.89 39.92
N SER A 1031 33.82 -26.58 40.13
CA SER A 1031 33.26 -25.61 39.18
C SER A 1031 34.32 -25.13 38.20
N VAL A 1032 33.99 -25.01 36.91
CA VAL A 1032 34.88 -24.44 35.88
C VAL A 1032 35.04 -22.93 36.13
N LEU A 1033 36.27 -22.43 36.05
CA LEU A 1033 36.57 -21.00 36.15
C LEU A 1033 36.26 -20.33 34.82
N ASN A 1034 35.41 -19.31 34.85
CA ASN A 1034 35.07 -18.50 33.68
C ASN A 1034 35.36 -17.05 34.03
N GLU A 1035 36.09 -16.36 33.16
CA GLU A 1035 36.39 -14.94 33.33
C GLU A 1035 35.21 -14.07 32.88
N ASN A 1036 35.16 -12.80 33.32
CA ASN A 1036 34.18 -11.79 32.93
C ASN A 1036 32.73 -12.21 33.25
N VAL A 1037 32.49 -12.78 34.42
CA VAL A 1037 31.20 -13.39 34.81
C VAL A 1037 30.21 -12.41 35.44
N ALA A 1038 30.62 -11.19 35.73
CA ALA A 1038 29.77 -10.20 36.38
C ALA A 1038 29.97 -8.78 35.87
N VAL A 1039 28.92 -7.99 36.03
CA VAL A 1039 28.88 -6.56 35.68
C VAL A 1039 29.39 -5.70 36.84
N HIS A 1040 29.69 -4.44 36.54
CA HIS A 1040 30.07 -3.42 37.52
C HIS A 1040 28.86 -2.95 38.35
N ALA A 1041 28.23 -3.86 39.09
CA ALA A 1041 27.15 -3.54 40.02
C ALA A 1041 27.72 -3.09 41.38
N PRO A 1042 27.07 -2.16 42.11
CA PRO A 1042 27.59 -1.63 43.37
C PRO A 1042 27.84 -2.67 44.46
N ASP A 1043 27.04 -3.73 44.52
CA ASP A 1043 27.20 -4.89 45.41
C ASP A 1043 28.39 -5.79 44.98
N VAL A 1044 28.54 -6.04 43.68
CA VAL A 1044 29.68 -6.77 43.11
C VAL A 1044 30.99 -6.03 43.36
N GLN A 1045 31.04 -4.73 43.12
CA GLN A 1045 32.24 -3.93 43.34
C GLN A 1045 32.59 -3.88 44.83
N ARG A 1046 31.61 -3.74 45.74
CA ARG A 1046 31.84 -3.82 47.18
C ARG A 1046 32.47 -5.16 47.59
N PHE A 1047 31.95 -6.27 47.07
CA PHE A 1047 32.53 -7.58 47.34
C PHE A 1047 33.95 -7.72 46.78
N LEU A 1048 34.18 -7.32 45.53
CA LEU A 1048 35.48 -7.42 44.89
C LEU A 1048 36.54 -6.54 45.56
N THR A 1049 36.19 -5.33 46.00
CA THR A 1049 37.06 -4.45 46.79
C THR A 1049 37.42 -5.09 48.13
N LEU A 1050 36.44 -5.70 48.83
CA LEU A 1050 36.67 -6.42 50.08
C LEU A 1050 37.67 -7.57 49.89
N VAL A 1051 37.45 -8.44 48.91
CA VAL A 1051 38.35 -9.58 48.69
C VAL A 1051 39.71 -9.17 48.15
N LYS A 1052 39.81 -8.11 47.33
CA LYS A 1052 41.08 -7.55 46.88
C LYS A 1052 41.87 -6.92 48.04
N GLY A 1053 41.20 -6.31 49.01
CA GLY A 1053 41.82 -5.79 50.22
C GLY A 1053 42.47 -6.88 51.09
N ARG A 1054 41.89 -8.09 51.11
CA ARG A 1054 42.45 -9.24 51.84
C ARG A 1054 43.49 -10.02 51.02
N PHE A 1055 43.28 -10.11 49.70
CA PHE A 1055 44.13 -10.83 48.76
C PHE A 1055 44.70 -9.84 47.73
N ALA A 1056 45.79 -9.16 48.08
CA ALA A 1056 46.36 -8.08 47.27
C ALA A 1056 46.71 -8.51 45.83
N THR A 1057 47.09 -9.77 45.63
CA THR A 1057 47.45 -10.34 44.33
C THR A 1057 46.25 -10.76 43.47
N LEU A 1058 45.01 -10.73 43.98
CA LEU A 1058 43.81 -11.16 43.27
C LEU A 1058 43.58 -10.35 41.98
N GLU A 1059 43.47 -11.01 40.83
CA GLU A 1059 43.20 -10.36 39.53
C GLU A 1059 41.70 -10.07 39.40
N VAL A 1060 41.26 -8.92 39.93
CA VAL A 1060 39.83 -8.52 40.01
C VAL A 1060 39.23 -8.31 38.63
N GLU A 1061 40.05 -7.90 37.67
CA GLU A 1061 39.66 -7.64 36.29
C GLU A 1061 39.12 -8.89 35.61
N ARG A 1062 39.55 -10.09 36.05
CA ARG A 1062 39.04 -11.37 35.53
C ARG A 1062 37.62 -11.70 35.96
N PHE A 1063 37.08 -11.03 36.98
CA PHE A 1063 35.70 -11.22 37.42
C PHE A 1063 34.71 -10.34 36.67
N LEU A 1064 35.16 -9.14 36.29
CA LEU A 1064 34.36 -8.09 35.72
C LEU A 1064 34.41 -8.14 34.20
N VAL A 1065 33.29 -7.82 33.54
CA VAL A 1065 33.30 -7.57 32.11
C VAL A 1065 34.06 -6.27 31.87
N ALA A 1066 35.11 -6.30 31.05
CA ALA A 1066 35.90 -5.11 30.71
C ALA A 1066 35.02 -3.88 30.39
N GLU A 1067 35.27 -2.77 31.10
CA GLU A 1067 34.76 -1.46 30.72
C GLU A 1067 35.46 -1.06 29.41
N ALA A 1068 34.67 -0.65 28.42
CA ALA A 1068 35.15 -0.18 27.13
C ALA A 1068 34.82 1.30 26.97
#